data_AF-A0A9W9E830-F1
#
_entry.id   AF-A0A9W9E830-F1
#
_cell.length_a   1.000
_cell.length_b   1.000
_cell.length_c   1.000
_cell.angle_alpha   90.00
_cell.angle_beta   90.00
_cell.angle_gamma   90.00
#
_symmetry.space_group_name_H-M   'P 1'
#
loop_
_entity.id
_entity.type
_entity.pdbx_description
1 polymer ?
#
loop_
_entity_poly.entity_id
_entity_poly.type
_entity_poly.pdbx_seq_one_letter_code
_entity_poly.pdbx_strand_id
1 'polypeptide(L)'
;MLQRPSSRDGFHFAVICALPLQFDAVCDSLDEIWEDQDGKLGKAAGDSNYYTMGCMGNTPIVLLLLPGEVLLGDVIISEFVVRYDYGSQYPDEFKPKRSIEDMLGRPNKGTRILNAQLKTQRSRDRLEDNAFKLLQQLQEKMGKTKHRDADVCDTCRACVSIADQTNDHLVPRDRLREREACSLRTSGLVIHTGGVGSADTVMKSGEARDRISRRDKVIAFEKEGAGVWDELPSCIIIKGVSDYADSHKPKGWEKYAAATAASTAKALLLHHFEDRQSKRYTQDRIFSVPFAENHSFVGRDGVVKSLIDTLSDKRKDRVALVGMGGVGKTQVALRIAYMMENKEPACSVLWLPAISMAGFEQACTDLVKELNLPSTKNDDARELIQQHLSSERVGRWLLILDNADSEDILQGSEGVHGIYAYLPRSRGGHILVTTRWRKIAVDFAKQNVIEIAEMEHTDAKNLLYSSLNSDHLMWDEHVVNELLHLLTCLPLAIAQAAAYMDIFKVPIEEYLRLCRHSQQDMMELMRNQYQDDTLYHESQGAVATTWLISVSQLQNYNTAAAKLLFFLMWIEPQAIPQSILPDVGSEQEKIKAIGTLSSFGFLRARLERGIYDMHSLVHMVMRFWAQDQGIDTEMKGDVLRHLVKVFVSDDWDQRDTWRAYLPHVLHVFGAHRQIDPDSTSRLGFWAGTWLLRDGRNKEALTVAEQVVEIRETTLAQDDPDRPRSQLLLAIAYRANGQIKEASMLLEEGLKYHRAALPQGHPEQLVWQYQLARAYLDDEQVEEAIILLEDVVKVQTTTLGQDHKTQLASQLRLAVAYAANEQINEAIELLEHVVKIGATVLSQDNLLQLQSQYELARIYEANGQVKEAIALLEHVAKIQEIALPHNHPLQLLSQRSLATLYKVNGQIGEATALMAKIQETTPDNLDSNFA
;
A
#
# COMPACT_ATOMS: atom_id res chain seq x y z
N MET A 1 -65.98 -8.58 -15.01
CA MET A 1 -65.36 -8.30 -13.71
C MET A 1 -66.45 -7.87 -12.76
N LEU A 2 -66.67 -8.60 -11.67
CA LEU A 2 -67.63 -8.20 -10.65
C LEU A 2 -67.11 -6.96 -9.91
N GLN A 3 -67.98 -6.01 -9.62
CA GLN A 3 -67.59 -4.81 -8.89
C GLN A 3 -67.70 -5.08 -7.39
N ARG A 4 -66.58 -4.96 -6.66
CA ARG A 4 -66.53 -5.04 -5.19
C ARG A 4 -67.58 -4.09 -4.57
N PRO A 5 -68.40 -4.55 -3.61
CA PRO A 5 -69.35 -3.69 -2.91
C PRO A 5 -68.68 -2.48 -2.25
N SER A 6 -69.27 -1.29 -2.43
CA SER A 6 -68.78 -0.03 -1.85
C SER A 6 -69.33 0.27 -0.45
N SER A 7 -70.34 -0.49 0.02
CA SER A 7 -70.91 -0.41 1.37
C SER A 7 -71.31 -1.79 1.89
N ARG A 8 -71.56 -1.89 3.22
CA ARG A 8 -71.99 -3.14 3.88
C ARG A 8 -73.31 -3.69 3.31
N ASP A 9 -74.17 -2.82 2.79
CA ASP A 9 -75.47 -3.21 2.23
C ASP A 9 -75.35 -4.00 0.91
N GLY A 10 -74.18 -3.97 0.27
CA GLY A 10 -73.91 -4.76 -0.94
C GLY A 10 -73.46 -6.21 -0.67
N PHE A 11 -73.40 -6.63 0.59
CA PHE A 11 -73.19 -8.03 0.97
C PHE A 11 -74.52 -8.65 1.39
N HIS A 12 -75.06 -9.52 0.55
CA HIS A 12 -76.36 -10.14 0.80
C HIS A 12 -76.28 -11.51 1.48
N PHE A 13 -75.08 -12.09 1.54
CA PHE A 13 -74.84 -13.41 2.11
C PHE A 13 -73.69 -13.38 3.11
N ALA A 14 -73.91 -14.01 4.27
CA ALA A 14 -72.91 -14.20 5.29
C ALA A 14 -72.78 -15.70 5.61
N VAL A 15 -71.55 -16.20 5.63
CA VAL A 15 -71.23 -17.56 6.08
C VAL A 15 -70.61 -17.45 7.46
N ILE A 16 -71.24 -18.09 8.44
CA ILE A 16 -70.81 -18.05 9.85
C ILE A 16 -70.18 -19.38 10.20
N CYS A 17 -68.89 -19.35 10.48
CA CYS A 17 -68.10 -20.50 10.90
C CYS A 17 -67.92 -20.45 12.41
N ALA A 18 -68.29 -21.53 13.09
CA ALA A 18 -68.04 -21.69 14.52
C ALA A 18 -66.59 -22.13 14.81
N LEU A 19 -65.95 -22.78 13.83
CA LEU A 19 -64.61 -23.36 13.97
C LEU A 19 -63.63 -22.78 12.95
N PRO A 20 -62.34 -22.55 13.33
CA PRO A 20 -61.31 -22.12 12.40
C PRO A 20 -61.16 -23.05 11.19
N LEU A 21 -61.23 -24.37 11.37
CA LEU A 21 -61.11 -25.33 10.27
C LEU A 21 -62.24 -25.19 9.22
N GLN A 22 -63.46 -24.88 9.66
CA GLN A 22 -64.58 -24.60 8.76
C GLN A 22 -64.38 -23.26 8.07
N PHE A 23 -63.87 -22.27 8.80
CA PHE A 23 -63.56 -20.96 8.26
C PHE A 23 -62.48 -21.05 7.17
N ASP A 24 -61.38 -21.75 7.43
CA ASP A 24 -60.29 -21.94 6.48
C ASP A 24 -60.75 -22.70 5.24
N ALA A 25 -61.53 -23.78 5.41
CA ALA A 25 -62.08 -24.53 4.28
C ALA A 25 -63.02 -23.67 3.41
N VAL A 26 -63.81 -22.78 4.02
CA VAL A 26 -64.66 -21.85 3.27
C VAL A 26 -63.84 -20.72 2.66
N CYS A 27 -62.81 -20.22 3.34
CA CYS A 27 -61.86 -19.23 2.84
C CYS A 27 -61.14 -19.72 1.59
N ASP A 28 -60.65 -20.96 1.60
CA ASP A 28 -59.98 -21.61 0.47
C ASP A 28 -60.93 -21.86 -0.72
N SER A 29 -62.25 -21.86 -0.48
CA SER A 29 -63.27 -22.01 -1.51
C SER A 29 -63.74 -20.69 -2.12
N LEU A 30 -63.19 -19.55 -1.70
CA LEU A 30 -63.47 -18.23 -2.30
C LEU A 30 -62.72 -18.07 -3.62
N ASP A 31 -63.38 -17.50 -4.63
CA ASP A 31 -62.75 -17.21 -5.92
C ASP A 31 -61.82 -15.98 -5.83
N GLU A 32 -62.17 -15.01 -4.99
CA GLU A 32 -61.38 -13.82 -4.72
C GLU A 32 -61.59 -13.34 -3.27
N ILE A 33 -60.51 -12.91 -2.61
CA ILE A 33 -60.54 -12.34 -1.26
C ILE A 33 -60.27 -10.83 -1.35
N TRP A 34 -61.10 -10.02 -0.68
CA TRP A 34 -60.99 -8.57 -0.71
C TRP A 34 -60.49 -8.01 0.63
N GLU A 35 -59.36 -7.31 0.61
CA GLU A 35 -58.79 -6.63 1.77
C GLU A 35 -59.46 -5.26 2.03
N ASP A 36 -59.83 -4.96 3.28
CA ASP A 36 -60.41 -3.66 3.69
C ASP A 36 -59.31 -2.59 3.85
N GLN A 37 -58.85 -2.04 2.72
CA GLN A 37 -57.76 -1.06 2.69
C GLN A 37 -58.17 0.33 3.22
N ASP A 38 -59.47 0.66 3.24
CA ASP A 38 -60.00 1.99 3.57
C ASP A 38 -60.77 2.04 4.91
N GLY A 39 -60.98 0.90 5.58
CA GLY A 39 -61.75 0.80 6.84
C GLY A 39 -63.25 1.12 6.72
N LYS A 40 -63.76 1.29 5.49
CA LYS A 40 -65.16 1.64 5.19
C LYS A 40 -66.13 0.47 5.38
N LEU A 41 -65.62 -0.77 5.36
CA LEU A 41 -66.40 -1.99 5.55
C LEU A 41 -66.22 -2.60 6.96
N GLY A 42 -65.65 -1.83 7.89
CA GLY A 42 -65.26 -2.25 9.23
C GLY A 42 -66.38 -2.81 10.11
N LYS A 43 -65.97 -3.40 11.25
CA LYS A 43 -66.84 -4.12 12.19
C LYS A 43 -67.83 -3.20 12.91
N ALA A 44 -68.98 -3.75 13.33
CA ALA A 44 -69.90 -3.01 14.19
C ALA A 44 -69.22 -2.71 15.55
N ALA A 45 -69.56 -1.58 16.17
CA ALA A 45 -68.94 -1.16 17.41
C ALA A 45 -69.19 -2.17 18.56
N GLY A 46 -68.17 -2.97 18.90
CA GLY A 46 -68.27 -4.02 19.91
C GLY A 46 -68.31 -5.44 19.41
N ASP A 47 -68.18 -5.63 18.11
CA ASP A 47 -68.11 -6.93 17.48
C ASP A 47 -66.67 -7.47 17.50
N SER A 48 -66.46 -8.55 18.26
CA SER A 48 -65.17 -9.24 18.40
C SER A 48 -64.95 -10.35 17.36
N ASN A 49 -65.95 -10.64 16.51
CA ASN A 49 -65.83 -11.72 15.52
C ASN A 49 -64.74 -11.40 14.49
N TYR A 50 -64.08 -12.42 13.97
CA TYR A 50 -63.17 -12.27 12.85
C TYR A 50 -63.97 -12.31 11.53
N TYR A 51 -63.55 -11.51 10.55
CA TYR A 51 -64.27 -11.35 9.29
C TYR A 51 -63.28 -11.39 8.14
N THR A 52 -63.65 -12.10 7.08
CA THR A 52 -63.05 -12.03 5.75
C THR A 52 -64.16 -11.72 4.75
N MET A 53 -63.85 -10.97 3.71
CA MET A 53 -64.79 -10.64 2.63
C MET A 53 -64.24 -11.17 1.32
N GLY A 54 -65.10 -11.65 0.45
CA GLY A 54 -64.70 -12.16 -0.85
C GLY A 54 -65.89 -12.42 -1.75
N CYS A 55 -65.63 -13.10 -2.86
CA CYS A 55 -66.69 -13.64 -3.71
C CYS A 55 -66.59 -15.16 -3.81
N MET A 56 -67.75 -15.79 -3.92
CA MET A 56 -67.90 -17.17 -4.34
C MET A 56 -68.85 -17.16 -5.53
N GLY A 57 -68.33 -17.51 -6.70
CA GLY A 57 -68.89 -17.16 -7.99
C GLY A 57 -69.04 -15.64 -8.19
N ASN A 58 -70.20 -15.24 -8.72
CA ASN A 58 -70.58 -13.84 -8.93
C ASN A 58 -71.28 -13.21 -7.70
N THR A 59 -71.14 -13.79 -6.50
CA THR A 59 -71.85 -13.35 -5.29
C THR A 59 -70.87 -12.85 -4.22
N PRO A 60 -70.97 -11.57 -3.82
CA PRO A 60 -70.24 -11.04 -2.67
C PRO A 60 -70.69 -11.70 -1.37
N ILE A 61 -69.74 -12.24 -0.61
CA ILE A 61 -70.00 -12.90 0.67
C ILE A 61 -69.12 -12.36 1.79
N VAL A 62 -69.68 -12.33 3.00
CA VAL A 62 -68.96 -12.07 4.25
C VAL A 62 -68.76 -13.38 4.97
N LEU A 63 -67.51 -13.75 5.22
CA LEU A 63 -67.16 -14.91 6.03
C LEU A 63 -66.85 -14.45 7.46
N LEU A 64 -67.54 -15.03 8.44
CA LEU A 64 -67.44 -14.70 9.86
C LEU A 64 -66.89 -15.89 10.63
N LEU A 65 -65.88 -15.69 11.46
CA LEU A 65 -65.44 -16.64 12.47
C LEU A 65 -65.84 -16.14 13.85
N LEU A 66 -66.64 -16.94 14.56
CA LEU A 66 -67.02 -16.66 15.94
C LEU A 66 -65.78 -16.76 16.85
N PRO A 67 -65.61 -15.85 17.83
CA PRO A 67 -64.50 -15.89 18.77
C PRO A 67 -64.55 -17.19 19.55
N GLY A 68 -63.46 -17.94 19.50
CA GLY A 68 -63.37 -19.21 20.20
C GLY A 68 -63.41 -19.01 21.73
N GLU A 69 -64.09 -19.91 22.43
CA GLU A 69 -64.13 -19.95 23.90
C GLU A 69 -62.73 -20.18 24.50
N VAL A 70 -62.31 -19.35 25.46
CA VAL A 70 -61.00 -19.45 26.16
C VAL A 70 -60.98 -20.67 27.09
N LEU A 71 -59.94 -21.50 27.02
CA LEU A 71 -59.78 -22.72 27.82
C LEU A 71 -58.61 -22.64 28.83
N LEU A 72 -58.63 -23.52 29.84
CA LEU A 72 -57.49 -23.68 30.75
C LEU A 72 -56.24 -24.09 29.95
N GLY A 73 -55.12 -23.42 30.25
CA GLY A 73 -53.85 -23.60 29.55
C GLY A 73 -53.64 -22.71 28.32
N ASP A 74 -54.66 -22.00 27.85
CA ASP A 74 -54.50 -20.98 26.81
C ASP A 74 -53.77 -19.74 27.37
N VAL A 75 -53.32 -18.85 26.48
CA VAL A 75 -52.68 -17.58 26.85
C VAL A 75 -53.45 -16.40 26.26
N ILE A 76 -53.55 -15.31 27.02
CA ILE A 76 -54.24 -14.09 26.62
C ILE A 76 -53.25 -12.93 26.59
N ILE A 77 -53.27 -12.15 25.51
CA ILE A 77 -52.49 -10.93 25.31
C ILE A 77 -53.43 -9.73 25.32
N SER A 78 -53.15 -8.72 26.15
CA SER A 78 -54.01 -7.55 26.29
C SER A 78 -53.99 -6.62 25.07
N GLU A 79 -55.18 -6.30 24.55
CA GLU A 79 -55.35 -5.20 23.59
C GLU A 79 -55.53 -3.84 24.27
N PHE A 80 -56.24 -3.84 25.40
CA PHE A 80 -56.49 -2.71 26.28
C PHE A 80 -56.82 -3.23 27.68
N VAL A 81 -56.66 -2.38 28.69
CA VAL A 81 -56.94 -2.72 30.09
C VAL A 81 -58.08 -1.85 30.62
N VAL A 82 -58.96 -2.44 31.42
CA VAL A 82 -60.08 -1.73 32.07
C VAL A 82 -60.03 -1.97 33.57
N ARG A 83 -60.01 -0.90 34.38
CA ARG A 83 -60.20 -0.99 35.83
C ARG A 83 -61.67 -1.16 36.16
N TYR A 84 -62.05 -2.28 36.78
CA TYR A 84 -63.46 -2.57 37.06
C TYR A 84 -63.90 -2.31 38.51
N ASP A 85 -62.96 -2.22 39.45
CA ASP A 85 -63.21 -1.93 40.89
C ASP A 85 -62.78 -0.51 41.30
N TYR A 86 -62.49 0.36 40.33
CA TYR A 86 -62.16 1.76 40.57
C TYR A 86 -63.43 2.64 40.52
N GLY A 87 -63.88 3.12 41.67
CA GLY A 87 -65.19 3.73 41.81
C GLY A 87 -65.60 4.02 43.26
N SER A 88 -66.84 4.44 43.45
CA SER A 88 -67.41 4.69 44.77
C SER A 88 -68.34 3.55 45.18
N GLN A 89 -68.08 2.94 46.34
CA GLN A 89 -68.98 1.95 46.94
C GLN A 89 -70.12 2.67 47.69
N TYR A 90 -71.36 2.45 47.24
CA TYR A 90 -72.57 2.84 47.97
C TYR A 90 -73.13 1.62 48.73
N PRO A 91 -74.03 1.82 49.71
CA PRO A 91 -74.59 0.71 50.50
C PRO A 91 -75.19 -0.42 49.67
N ASP A 92 -75.86 -0.10 48.55
CA ASP A 92 -76.57 -1.07 47.72
C ASP A 92 -75.85 -1.40 46.40
N GLU A 93 -74.87 -0.60 45.98
CA GLU A 93 -74.23 -0.76 44.67
C GLU A 93 -72.83 -0.11 44.59
N PHE A 94 -71.92 -0.75 43.87
CA PHE A 94 -70.66 -0.14 43.46
C PHE A 94 -70.83 0.65 42.16
N LYS A 95 -70.54 1.97 42.17
CA LYS A 95 -70.55 2.79 40.95
C LYS A 95 -69.12 3.06 40.46
N PRO A 96 -68.72 2.54 39.29
CA PRO A 96 -67.40 2.79 38.73
C PRO A 96 -67.21 4.26 38.33
N LYS A 97 -66.05 4.82 38.63
CA LYS A 97 -65.63 6.16 38.19
C LYS A 97 -65.09 6.07 36.77
N ARG A 98 -65.58 6.93 35.87
CA ARG A 98 -65.30 6.90 34.42
C ARG A 98 -65.02 8.28 33.85
N SER A 99 -64.50 9.21 34.64
CA SER A 99 -64.07 10.51 34.10
C SER A 99 -62.88 10.30 33.15
N ILE A 100 -62.57 11.30 32.30
CA ILE A 100 -61.43 11.23 31.37
C ILE A 100 -60.11 11.00 32.15
N GLU A 101 -60.01 11.55 33.36
CA GLU A 101 -58.86 11.40 34.25
C GLU A 101 -58.76 10.00 34.87
N ASP A 102 -59.87 9.25 34.93
CA ASP A 102 -59.95 7.92 35.54
C ASP A 102 -59.76 6.78 34.52
N MET A 103 -59.88 7.07 33.22
CA MET A 103 -59.70 6.09 32.15
C MET A 103 -58.21 5.87 31.87
N LEU A 104 -57.80 4.60 31.80
CA LEU A 104 -56.46 4.23 31.35
C LEU A 104 -56.22 4.74 29.92
N GLY A 105 -55.00 5.20 29.66
CA GLY A 105 -54.61 5.78 28.38
C GLY A 105 -54.75 4.80 27.21
N ARG A 106 -54.96 5.35 26.01
CA ARG A 106 -54.96 4.55 24.78
C ARG A 106 -53.58 3.87 24.63
N PRO A 107 -53.52 2.57 24.25
CA PRO A 107 -52.25 1.90 24.02
C PRO A 107 -51.38 2.70 23.03
N ASN A 108 -50.09 2.76 23.32
CA ASN A 108 -49.14 3.54 22.53
C ASN A 108 -49.09 3.07 21.06
N LYS A 109 -48.38 3.82 20.20
CA LYS A 109 -48.27 3.46 18.77
C LYS A 109 -47.65 2.06 18.56
N GLY A 110 -46.66 1.68 19.38
CA GLY A 110 -45.96 0.39 19.27
C GLY A 110 -46.85 -0.82 19.57
N THR A 111 -47.55 -0.80 20.71
CA THR A 111 -48.50 -1.83 21.13
C THR A 111 -49.68 -1.93 20.16
N ARG A 112 -50.14 -0.81 19.59
CA ARG A 112 -51.18 -0.84 18.54
C ARG A 112 -50.72 -1.54 17.26
N ILE A 113 -49.49 -1.29 16.81
CA ILE A 113 -48.93 -1.97 15.63
C ILE A 113 -48.76 -3.46 15.91
N LEU A 114 -48.21 -3.82 17.07
CA LEU A 114 -48.06 -5.22 17.47
C LEU A 114 -49.43 -5.93 17.55
N ASN A 115 -50.42 -5.31 18.18
CA ASN A 115 -51.78 -5.87 18.24
C ASN A 115 -52.43 -6.00 16.85
N ALA A 116 -52.14 -5.09 15.92
CA ALA A 116 -52.59 -5.24 14.52
C ALA A 116 -51.89 -6.41 13.81
N GLN A 117 -50.60 -6.60 14.03
CA GLN A 117 -49.84 -7.75 13.49
C GLN A 117 -50.35 -9.07 14.06
N LEU A 118 -50.56 -9.14 15.38
CA LEU A 118 -51.14 -10.30 16.07
C LEU A 118 -52.59 -10.58 15.66
N LYS A 119 -53.27 -9.68 14.94
CA LYS A 119 -54.58 -9.98 14.34
C LYS A 119 -54.47 -10.68 12.99
N THR A 120 -53.29 -10.87 12.41
CA THR A 120 -53.11 -11.65 11.18
C THR A 120 -52.91 -13.14 11.50
N GLN A 121 -53.54 -14.04 10.74
CA GLN A 121 -53.47 -15.49 10.99
C GLN A 121 -52.02 -15.99 10.98
N ARG A 122 -51.27 -15.63 9.93
CA ARG A 122 -49.85 -16.00 9.77
C ARG A 122 -48.96 -15.61 10.94
N SER A 123 -49.18 -14.42 11.54
CA SER A 123 -48.36 -13.98 12.67
C SER A 123 -48.76 -14.67 13.97
N ARG A 124 -50.06 -15.00 14.14
CA ARG A 124 -50.53 -15.79 15.27
C ARG A 124 -49.98 -17.21 15.22
N ASP A 125 -50.13 -17.90 14.09
CA ASP A 125 -49.65 -19.28 13.93
C ASP A 125 -48.15 -19.37 14.21
N ARG A 126 -47.36 -18.42 13.67
CA ARG A 126 -45.91 -18.35 13.94
C ARG A 126 -45.60 -18.10 15.41
N LEU A 127 -46.36 -17.25 16.08
CA LEU A 127 -46.17 -16.97 17.51
C LEU A 127 -46.54 -18.18 18.35
N GLU A 128 -47.65 -18.85 18.04
CA GLU A 128 -48.12 -20.07 18.71
C GLU A 128 -47.12 -21.21 18.55
N ASP A 129 -46.61 -21.45 17.34
CA ASP A 129 -45.59 -22.46 17.04
C ASP A 129 -44.30 -22.21 17.82
N ASN A 130 -43.82 -20.96 17.84
CA ASN A 130 -42.59 -20.59 18.55
C ASN A 130 -42.77 -20.70 20.06
N ALA A 131 -43.91 -20.23 20.58
CA ALA A 131 -44.24 -20.36 21.99
C ALA A 131 -44.38 -21.83 22.40
N PHE A 132 -44.95 -22.68 21.55
CA PHE A 132 -45.07 -24.11 21.78
C PHE A 132 -43.70 -24.81 21.80
N LYS A 133 -42.79 -24.49 20.88
CA LYS A 133 -41.41 -25.01 20.90
C LYS A 133 -40.66 -24.61 22.17
N LEU A 134 -40.80 -23.35 22.59
CA LEU A 134 -40.18 -22.86 23.83
C LEU A 134 -40.79 -23.52 25.06
N LEU A 135 -42.09 -23.80 25.05
CA LEU A 135 -42.77 -24.54 26.11
C LEU A 135 -42.21 -25.96 26.22
N GLN A 136 -42.00 -26.67 25.11
CA GLN A 136 -41.39 -28.00 25.10
C GLN A 136 -39.98 -27.97 25.70
N GLN A 137 -39.14 -27.02 25.30
CA GLN A 137 -37.79 -26.85 25.86
C GLN A 137 -37.81 -26.55 27.36
N LEU A 138 -38.77 -25.73 27.81
CA LEU A 138 -38.92 -25.39 29.22
C LEU A 138 -39.39 -26.60 30.03
N GLN A 139 -40.30 -27.41 29.48
CA GLN A 139 -40.76 -28.67 30.07
C GLN A 139 -39.64 -29.72 30.13
N GLU A 140 -38.78 -29.81 29.12
CA GLU A 140 -37.59 -30.69 29.13
C GLU A 140 -36.60 -30.30 30.22
N LYS A 141 -36.31 -29.00 30.37
CA LYS A 141 -35.38 -28.47 31.39
C LYS A 141 -35.88 -28.61 32.82
N MET A 142 -37.20 -28.55 33.03
CA MET A 142 -37.80 -28.63 34.37
C MET A 142 -38.04 -30.08 34.84
N GLY A 143 -37.68 -31.08 34.02
CA GLY A 143 -37.90 -32.50 34.29
C GLY A 143 -39.38 -32.91 34.17
N LYS A 144 -39.64 -34.21 33.94
CA LYS A 144 -40.97 -34.82 33.74
C LYS A 144 -41.97 -34.66 34.91
N THR A 145 -41.70 -33.79 35.89
CA THR A 145 -42.61 -33.50 37.00
C THR A 145 -43.34 -32.18 36.78
N LYS A 146 -44.51 -32.30 36.12
CA LYS A 146 -45.79 -31.59 36.36
C LYS A 146 -46.50 -31.12 35.07
N HIS A 147 -46.92 -32.16 34.33
CA HIS A 147 -48.20 -32.36 33.63
C HIS A 147 -48.60 -31.48 32.44
N ARG A 148 -48.47 -32.04 31.23
CA ARG A 148 -49.63 -32.23 30.34
C ARG A 148 -50.39 -33.55 30.64
N ASP A 149 -49.83 -34.42 31.49
CA ASP A 149 -50.42 -35.70 31.92
C ASP A 149 -51.31 -35.57 33.17
N ALA A 150 -52.21 -34.59 33.22
CA ALA A 150 -53.42 -34.82 34.00
C ALA A 150 -54.39 -35.41 32.99
N ASP A 151 -54.89 -36.62 33.28
CA ASP A 151 -56.11 -37.12 32.67
C ASP A 151 -57.08 -35.95 32.49
N VAL A 152 -57.71 -35.93 31.31
CA VAL A 152 -58.83 -35.07 30.95
C VAL A 152 -59.58 -34.65 32.21
N CYS A 153 -59.43 -33.38 32.54
CA CYS A 153 -60.00 -32.81 33.73
C CYS A 153 -61.53 -32.84 33.56
N ASP A 154 -62.18 -33.84 34.17
CA ASP A 154 -63.64 -33.88 34.38
C ASP A 154 -64.18 -32.56 35.00
N THR A 155 -63.29 -31.73 35.54
CA THR A 155 -63.52 -30.43 36.17
C THR A 155 -63.29 -29.19 35.29
N CYS A 156 -63.14 -29.28 33.96
CA CYS A 156 -63.14 -28.09 33.06
C CYS A 156 -64.56 -27.53 32.84
N ARG A 157 -65.32 -27.35 33.91
CA ARG A 157 -66.69 -26.87 33.90
C ARG A 157 -66.73 -25.52 34.64
N ALA A 158 -67.59 -24.59 34.19
CA ALA A 158 -67.74 -23.28 34.83
C ALA A 158 -68.94 -23.28 35.81
N CYS A 159 -68.81 -22.59 36.95
CA CYS A 159 -69.88 -22.41 37.93
C CYS A 159 -70.85 -21.30 37.48
N VAL A 160 -72.17 -21.54 37.64
CA VAL A 160 -73.23 -20.60 37.21
C VAL A 160 -73.58 -19.54 38.27
N SER A 161 -73.37 -19.79 39.58
CA SER A 161 -73.76 -18.83 40.63
C SER A 161 -72.89 -18.89 41.90
N ILE A 162 -73.05 -17.87 42.76
CA ILE A 162 -72.14 -17.42 43.85
C ILE A 162 -72.04 -18.37 45.06
N ALA A 163 -72.92 -19.36 45.18
CA ALA A 163 -72.98 -20.19 46.37
C ALA A 163 -73.26 -21.64 45.96
N ASP A 164 -72.20 -22.39 45.68
CA ASP A 164 -72.10 -23.79 46.12
C ASP A 164 -70.70 -24.33 45.80
N GLN A 165 -70.00 -24.81 46.83
CA GLN A 165 -68.71 -25.50 46.70
C GLN A 165 -68.90 -27.00 46.36
N THR A 166 -70.11 -27.40 45.99
CA THR A 166 -70.46 -28.76 45.57
C THR A 166 -70.42 -28.85 44.04
N ASN A 167 -69.87 -29.95 43.51
CA ASN A 167 -69.63 -30.18 42.07
C ASN A 167 -70.92 -30.28 41.19
N ASP A 168 -72.11 -29.99 41.74
CA ASP A 168 -73.40 -30.34 41.14
C ASP A 168 -73.96 -29.29 40.15
N HIS A 169 -73.34 -28.11 40.02
CA HIS A 169 -73.81 -27.01 39.15
C HIS A 169 -72.76 -26.51 38.15
N LEU A 170 -72.06 -27.46 37.56
CA LEU A 170 -70.95 -27.27 36.65
C LEU A 170 -71.40 -27.51 35.19
N VAL A 171 -71.30 -26.49 34.31
CA VAL A 171 -71.72 -26.59 32.90
C VAL A 171 -70.58 -27.10 32.00
N PRO A 172 -70.79 -28.15 31.18
CA PRO A 172 -69.82 -28.60 30.19
C PRO A 172 -69.59 -27.56 29.09
N ARG A 173 -68.35 -27.42 28.61
CA ARG A 173 -67.96 -26.52 27.52
C ARG A 173 -67.78 -27.28 26.21
N ASP A 174 -68.47 -26.88 25.14
CA ASP A 174 -68.54 -27.65 23.90
C ASP A 174 -67.18 -27.79 23.18
N ARG A 175 -66.28 -26.79 23.26
CA ARG A 175 -64.91 -26.88 22.71
C ARG A 175 -64.04 -27.95 23.39
N LEU A 176 -64.34 -28.35 24.63
CA LEU A 176 -63.63 -29.44 25.30
C LEU A 176 -64.01 -30.80 24.70
N ARG A 177 -65.29 -31.00 24.34
CA ARG A 177 -65.76 -32.24 23.70
C ARG A 177 -65.13 -32.44 22.33
N GLU A 178 -64.93 -31.37 21.56
CA GLU A 178 -64.23 -31.42 20.27
C GLU A 178 -62.72 -31.72 20.43
N ARG A 179 -62.08 -31.19 21.48
CA ARG A 179 -60.66 -31.45 21.79
C ARG A 179 -60.45 -32.88 22.28
N GLU A 180 -61.40 -33.45 23.02
CA GLU A 180 -61.42 -34.84 23.47
C GLU A 180 -61.70 -35.84 22.34
N ALA A 181 -62.60 -35.51 21.41
CA ALA A 181 -62.94 -36.37 20.27
C ALA A 181 -61.81 -36.47 19.22
N CYS A 182 -60.90 -35.48 19.20
CA CYS A 182 -59.82 -35.38 18.23
C CYS A 182 -58.49 -35.89 18.81
N SER A 183 -58.43 -37.18 19.17
CA SER A 183 -57.25 -37.83 19.75
C SER A 183 -56.06 -38.04 18.79
N LEU A 184 -56.08 -37.43 17.60
CA LEU A 184 -55.07 -37.65 16.55
C LEU A 184 -54.40 -36.40 15.97
N ARG A 185 -54.81 -35.17 16.32
CA ARG A 185 -54.05 -33.92 16.04
C ARG A 185 -54.61 -32.78 16.88
N THR A 186 -53.90 -32.31 17.91
CA THR A 186 -54.00 -30.93 18.46
C THR A 186 -52.89 -30.68 19.52
N SER A 187 -51.65 -30.69 19.05
CA SER A 187 -50.54 -30.01 19.72
C SER A 187 -50.62 -28.52 19.40
N GLY A 188 -51.24 -27.73 20.27
CA GLY A 188 -51.32 -26.28 20.07
C GLY A 188 -51.56 -25.54 21.38
N LEU A 189 -50.60 -24.70 21.75
CA LEU A 189 -50.78 -23.60 22.68
C LEU A 189 -51.57 -22.51 21.94
N VAL A 190 -52.76 -22.15 22.41
CA VAL A 190 -53.61 -21.15 21.73
C VAL A 190 -53.45 -19.79 22.39
N ILE A 191 -53.29 -18.75 21.58
CA ILE A 191 -53.11 -17.36 22.03
C ILE A 191 -54.32 -16.51 21.60
N HIS A 192 -54.97 -15.90 22.59
CA HIS A 192 -56.11 -15.01 22.39
C HIS A 192 -55.68 -13.55 22.59
N THR A 193 -56.24 -12.62 21.80
CA THR A 193 -56.04 -11.17 22.01
C THR A 193 -57.36 -10.50 22.36
N GLY A 194 -57.36 -9.62 23.37
CA GLY A 194 -58.59 -8.89 23.74
C GLY A 194 -58.46 -8.02 24.98
N GLY A 195 -59.58 -7.45 25.42
CA GLY A 195 -59.64 -6.60 26.61
C GLY A 195 -59.37 -7.37 27.90
N VAL A 196 -58.60 -6.78 28.81
CA VAL A 196 -58.27 -7.38 30.11
C VAL A 196 -58.80 -6.49 31.24
N GLY A 197 -59.60 -7.07 32.14
CA GLY A 197 -60.09 -6.41 33.34
C GLY A 197 -59.06 -6.49 34.47
N SER A 198 -58.61 -5.35 34.99
CA SER A 198 -57.71 -5.25 36.13
C SER A 198 -58.46 -4.76 37.37
N ALA A 199 -58.06 -5.28 38.53
CA ALA A 199 -58.57 -4.84 39.83
C ALA A 199 -57.56 -5.15 40.94
N ASP A 200 -57.68 -4.46 42.07
CA ASP A 200 -56.94 -4.78 43.29
C ASP A 200 -57.70 -5.85 44.12
N THR A 201 -59.00 -5.99 43.86
CA THR A 201 -59.88 -6.97 44.52
C THR A 201 -59.99 -8.30 43.78
N VAL A 202 -60.32 -9.38 44.50
CA VAL A 202 -60.48 -10.73 43.91
C VAL A 202 -61.91 -10.90 43.40
N MET A 203 -62.08 -11.20 42.11
CA MET A 203 -63.36 -11.66 41.57
C MET A 203 -63.75 -13.02 42.18
N LYS A 204 -64.93 -13.08 42.83
CA LYS A 204 -65.45 -14.32 43.45
C LYS A 204 -66.79 -14.77 42.84
N SER A 205 -67.42 -13.94 42.01
CA SER A 205 -68.75 -14.17 41.44
C SER A 205 -68.65 -14.33 39.92
N GLY A 206 -69.02 -15.52 39.42
CA GLY A 206 -69.13 -15.76 37.98
C GLY A 206 -70.17 -14.85 37.30
N GLU A 207 -71.27 -14.53 38.00
CA GLU A 207 -72.30 -13.63 37.47
C GLU A 207 -71.80 -12.18 37.36
N ALA A 208 -71.04 -11.70 38.36
CA ALA A 208 -70.43 -10.38 38.32
C ALA A 208 -69.34 -10.30 37.24
N ARG A 209 -68.53 -11.35 37.11
CA ARG A 209 -67.56 -11.54 36.02
C ARG A 209 -68.25 -11.42 34.66
N ASP A 210 -69.31 -12.18 34.42
CA ASP A 210 -70.01 -12.21 33.14
C ASP A 210 -70.71 -10.88 32.82
N ARG A 211 -71.19 -10.18 33.85
CA ARG A 211 -71.75 -8.83 33.73
C ARG A 211 -70.67 -7.83 33.32
N ILE A 212 -69.49 -7.87 33.94
CA ILE A 212 -68.35 -7.00 33.61
C ILE A 212 -67.79 -7.34 32.23
N SER A 213 -67.64 -8.62 31.90
CA SER A 213 -67.18 -9.08 30.59
C SER A 213 -68.09 -8.55 29.46
N ARG A 214 -69.41 -8.68 29.61
CA ARG A 214 -70.38 -8.13 28.63
C ARG A 214 -70.36 -6.60 28.58
N ARG A 215 -70.30 -5.93 29.73
CA ARG A 215 -70.33 -4.46 29.83
C ARG A 215 -69.09 -3.82 29.22
N ASP A 216 -67.92 -4.32 29.59
CA ASP A 216 -66.63 -3.68 29.31
C ASP A 216 -65.80 -4.41 28.23
N LYS A 217 -66.39 -5.45 27.61
CA LYS A 217 -65.80 -6.24 26.50
C LYS A 217 -64.43 -6.83 26.85
N VAL A 218 -64.28 -7.29 28.10
CA VAL A 218 -63.07 -7.96 28.59
C VAL A 218 -63.21 -9.48 28.47
N ILE A 219 -62.15 -10.15 28.04
CA ILE A 219 -62.07 -11.61 27.86
C ILE A 219 -61.24 -12.28 28.97
N ALA A 220 -60.57 -11.50 29.80
CA ALA A 220 -59.74 -11.99 30.91
C ALA A 220 -59.80 -11.03 32.10
N PHE A 221 -59.50 -11.57 33.28
CA PHE A 221 -59.37 -10.80 34.52
C PHE A 221 -58.02 -11.05 35.17
N GLU A 222 -57.35 -10.01 35.62
CA GLU A 222 -56.06 -10.06 36.32
C GLU A 222 -56.06 -9.07 37.49
N LYS A 223 -54.96 -9.07 38.25
CA LYS A 223 -54.77 -8.20 39.40
C LYS A 223 -53.52 -7.34 39.23
N GLU A 224 -53.67 -6.05 39.54
CA GLU A 224 -52.59 -5.05 39.63
C GLU A 224 -51.98 -4.58 38.29
N GLY A 225 -52.40 -5.10 37.13
CA GLY A 225 -51.86 -4.68 35.83
C GLY A 225 -52.21 -3.24 35.40
N ALA A 226 -53.29 -2.66 35.92
CA ALA A 226 -53.69 -1.29 35.61
C ALA A 226 -52.70 -0.22 36.09
N GLY A 227 -51.97 -0.44 37.19
CA GLY A 227 -51.01 0.54 37.71
C GLY A 227 -49.82 0.75 36.77
N VAL A 228 -49.40 -0.32 36.09
CA VAL A 228 -48.23 -0.31 35.19
C VAL A 228 -48.62 0.12 33.77
N TRP A 229 -49.89 -0.02 33.39
CA TRP A 229 -50.37 0.24 32.03
C TRP A 229 -50.16 1.70 31.57
N ASP A 230 -50.33 2.67 32.47
CA ASP A 230 -50.15 4.10 32.17
C ASP A 230 -48.72 4.61 32.41
N GLU A 231 -47.93 3.94 33.27
CA GLU A 231 -46.56 4.36 33.58
C GLU A 231 -45.54 3.89 32.54
N LEU A 232 -45.74 2.70 31.96
CA LEU A 232 -44.79 2.15 30.99
C LEU A 232 -45.20 2.46 29.55
N PRO A 233 -44.33 3.12 28.76
CA PRO A 233 -44.67 3.59 27.42
C PRO A 233 -44.99 2.48 26.42
N SER A 234 -44.81 1.19 26.71
CA SER A 234 -45.17 0.03 25.87
C SER A 234 -45.58 -1.19 26.72
N CYS A 235 -46.53 -1.03 27.64
CA CYS A 235 -47.02 -2.13 28.48
C CYS A 235 -47.92 -3.10 27.70
N ILE A 236 -47.74 -4.41 27.93
CA ILE A 236 -48.60 -5.49 27.43
C ILE A 236 -48.73 -6.54 28.54
N ILE A 237 -49.96 -6.94 28.85
CA ILE A 237 -50.25 -8.01 29.80
C ILE A 237 -50.34 -9.33 29.05
N ILE A 238 -49.57 -10.32 29.49
CA ILE A 238 -49.63 -11.70 29.01
C ILE A 238 -50.08 -12.58 30.17
N LYS A 239 -51.29 -13.14 30.07
CA LYS A 239 -51.92 -13.95 31.11
C LYS A 239 -52.09 -15.39 30.66
N GLY A 240 -51.51 -16.33 31.41
CA GLY A 240 -51.84 -17.74 31.28
C GLY A 240 -53.16 -18.07 31.99
N VAL A 241 -54.02 -18.84 31.35
CA VAL A 241 -55.34 -19.19 31.89
C VAL A 241 -55.21 -20.39 32.83
N SER A 242 -55.26 -20.12 34.13
CA SER A 242 -55.21 -21.13 35.21
C SER A 242 -56.55 -21.32 35.92
N ASP A 243 -57.47 -20.36 35.79
CA ASP A 243 -58.84 -20.39 36.29
C ASP A 243 -59.75 -19.55 35.37
N TYR A 244 -61.04 -19.56 35.66
CA TYR A 244 -62.05 -18.77 34.94
C TYR A 244 -62.47 -17.50 35.70
N ALA A 245 -61.63 -17.01 36.62
CA ALA A 245 -61.93 -15.86 37.48
C ALA A 245 -63.27 -15.97 38.24
N ASP A 246 -63.58 -17.17 38.72
CA ASP A 246 -64.69 -17.47 39.62
C ASP A 246 -64.17 -18.10 40.94
N SER A 247 -65.07 -18.56 41.80
CA SER A 247 -64.72 -19.15 43.09
C SER A 247 -64.00 -20.50 42.98
N HIS A 248 -63.97 -21.12 41.78
CA HIS A 248 -63.36 -22.43 41.55
C HIS A 248 -61.90 -22.28 41.09
N LYS A 249 -60.96 -22.81 41.88
CA LYS A 249 -59.51 -22.72 41.62
C LYS A 249 -58.88 -24.10 41.40
N PRO A 250 -58.72 -24.55 40.15
CA PRO A 250 -58.07 -25.82 39.88
C PRO A 250 -56.54 -25.67 40.04
N LYS A 251 -56.03 -26.02 41.23
CA LYS A 251 -54.60 -25.93 41.59
C LYS A 251 -53.65 -26.65 40.62
N GLY A 252 -54.14 -27.59 39.81
CA GLY A 252 -53.36 -28.34 38.83
C GLY A 252 -52.83 -27.50 37.66
N TRP A 253 -53.51 -26.42 37.28
CA TRP A 253 -53.23 -25.67 36.05
C TRP A 253 -52.29 -24.48 36.23
N GLU A 254 -52.05 -24.01 37.46
CA GLU A 254 -51.23 -22.82 37.74
C GLU A 254 -49.83 -22.90 37.14
N LYS A 255 -49.18 -24.08 37.26
CA LYS A 255 -47.82 -24.29 36.76
C LYS A 255 -47.76 -24.32 35.23
N TYR A 256 -48.73 -24.99 34.61
CA TYR A 256 -48.81 -25.07 33.16
C TYR A 256 -49.14 -23.70 32.56
N ALA A 257 -50.10 -22.98 33.13
CA ALA A 257 -50.47 -21.62 32.71
C ALA A 257 -49.30 -20.62 32.88
N ALA A 258 -48.50 -20.75 33.95
CA ALA A 258 -47.31 -19.93 34.11
C ALA A 258 -46.24 -20.25 33.05
N ALA A 259 -46.04 -21.53 32.74
CA ALA A 259 -45.10 -21.97 31.72
C ALA A 259 -45.52 -21.53 30.31
N THR A 260 -46.82 -21.60 29.99
CA THR A 260 -47.34 -21.13 28.69
C THR A 260 -47.22 -19.62 28.57
N ALA A 261 -47.60 -18.85 29.61
CA ALA A 261 -47.43 -17.41 29.63
C ALA A 261 -45.97 -16.97 29.45
N ALA A 262 -45.03 -17.61 30.16
CA ALA A 262 -43.60 -17.31 30.04
C ALA A 262 -43.05 -17.65 28.64
N SER A 263 -43.49 -18.78 28.07
CA SER A 263 -43.08 -19.20 26.72
C SER A 263 -43.62 -18.25 25.65
N THR A 264 -44.88 -17.83 25.77
CA THR A 264 -45.48 -16.81 24.90
C THR A 264 -44.80 -15.45 25.05
N ALA A 265 -44.47 -15.03 26.28
CA ALA A 265 -43.73 -13.79 26.51
C ALA A 265 -42.36 -13.82 25.83
N LYS A 266 -41.63 -14.92 25.96
CA LYS A 266 -40.32 -15.10 25.29
C LYS A 266 -40.48 -15.15 23.77
N ALA A 267 -41.47 -15.86 23.25
CA ALA A 267 -41.75 -15.92 21.81
C ALA A 267 -42.10 -14.54 21.24
N LEU A 268 -42.89 -13.75 21.97
CA LEU A 268 -43.29 -12.40 21.58
C LEU A 268 -42.10 -11.43 21.61
N LEU A 269 -41.21 -11.54 22.60
CA LEU A 269 -39.96 -10.79 22.62
C LEU A 269 -39.07 -11.19 21.43
N LEU A 270 -38.88 -12.48 21.16
CA LEU A 270 -38.11 -12.93 19.99
C LEU A 270 -38.73 -12.44 18.67
N HIS A 271 -40.06 -12.48 18.53
CA HIS A 271 -40.76 -11.95 17.36
C HIS A 271 -40.59 -10.42 17.21
N HIS A 272 -40.62 -9.67 18.32
CA HIS A 272 -40.45 -8.21 18.30
C HIS A 272 -38.98 -7.78 18.14
N PHE A 273 -38.02 -8.59 18.61
CA PHE A 273 -36.60 -8.34 18.53
C PHE A 273 -35.95 -8.90 17.26
N GLU A 274 -36.44 -9.98 16.65
CA GLU A 274 -35.94 -10.42 15.33
C GLU A 274 -36.28 -9.39 14.25
N ASP A 275 -37.49 -8.82 14.26
CA ASP A 275 -37.93 -7.81 13.29
C ASP A 275 -37.34 -6.41 13.57
N ARG A 276 -36.84 -6.17 14.80
CA ARG A 276 -36.09 -4.96 15.17
C ARG A 276 -34.58 -5.13 15.13
N GLN A 277 -34.01 -6.31 15.30
CA GLN A 277 -32.56 -6.56 15.15
C GLN A 277 -32.21 -6.74 13.68
N SER A 278 -33.07 -7.37 12.88
CA SER A 278 -32.94 -7.35 11.41
C SER A 278 -33.11 -5.94 10.81
N LYS A 279 -33.75 -5.00 11.53
CA LYS A 279 -33.90 -3.58 11.14
C LYS A 279 -33.04 -2.57 11.93
N ARG A 280 -32.34 -2.97 13.01
CA ARG A 280 -31.40 -2.09 13.78
C ARG A 280 -29.93 -2.44 13.56
N TYR A 281 -29.61 -3.64 13.09
CA TYR A 281 -28.28 -3.95 12.55
C TYR A 281 -28.17 -3.65 11.05
N THR A 282 -29.26 -3.21 10.42
CA THR A 282 -29.21 -2.36 9.23
C THR A 282 -29.24 -0.90 9.67
N GLN A 283 -28.26 -0.48 10.46
CA GLN A 283 -27.77 0.87 10.26
C GLN A 283 -27.09 0.78 8.90
N ASP A 284 -27.65 1.45 7.89
CA ASP A 284 -27.27 1.29 6.49
C ASP A 284 -25.75 1.15 6.38
N ARG A 285 -25.30 -0.07 6.06
CA ARG A 285 -23.88 -0.31 5.78
C ARG A 285 -23.55 0.61 4.63
N ILE A 286 -22.45 1.34 4.72
CA ILE A 286 -22.07 2.24 3.65
C ILE A 286 -20.75 1.77 3.11
N PHE A 287 -20.82 1.36 1.85
CA PHE A 287 -19.68 1.09 1.00
C PHE A 287 -19.66 2.22 -0.02
N SER A 288 -18.95 3.29 0.30
CA SER A 288 -18.81 4.47 -0.55
C SER A 288 -17.38 4.49 -1.07
N VAL A 289 -17.19 3.81 -2.20
CA VAL A 289 -15.91 3.72 -2.91
C VAL A 289 -16.18 4.12 -4.37
N PRO A 290 -15.50 5.14 -4.90
CA PRO A 290 -15.82 5.71 -6.22
C PRO A 290 -15.31 4.87 -7.40
N PHE A 291 -14.58 3.78 -7.14
CA PHE A 291 -13.92 2.95 -8.13
C PHE A 291 -14.48 1.53 -8.12
N ALA A 292 -14.55 0.88 -9.29
CA ALA A 292 -14.93 -0.52 -9.40
C ALA A 292 -13.82 -1.47 -8.88
N GLU A 293 -14.17 -2.72 -8.56
CA GLU A 293 -13.19 -3.72 -8.12
C GLU A 293 -12.19 -4.03 -9.26
N ASN A 294 -10.90 -3.92 -8.96
CA ASN A 294 -9.85 -4.33 -9.87
C ASN A 294 -9.71 -5.87 -9.87
N HIS A 295 -10.30 -6.52 -10.85
CA HIS A 295 -10.23 -7.98 -11.02
C HIS A 295 -8.89 -8.48 -11.58
N SER A 296 -8.06 -7.60 -12.15
CA SER A 296 -6.72 -7.90 -12.69
C SER A 296 -5.59 -7.55 -11.70
N PHE A 297 -5.89 -7.41 -10.40
CA PHE A 297 -4.89 -7.20 -9.37
C PHE A 297 -3.98 -8.42 -9.20
N VAL A 298 -2.65 -8.21 -9.29
CA VAL A 298 -1.64 -9.29 -9.24
C VAL A 298 -0.66 -9.09 -8.08
N GLY A 299 -0.41 -10.18 -7.34
CA GLY A 299 0.66 -10.27 -6.35
C GLY A 299 0.46 -9.42 -5.09
N ARG A 300 1.56 -8.95 -4.49
CA ARG A 300 1.57 -8.10 -3.28
C ARG A 300 0.96 -8.74 -2.01
N ASP A 301 0.85 -10.06 -1.96
CA ASP A 301 0.23 -10.79 -0.84
C ASP A 301 0.85 -10.44 0.52
N GLY A 302 2.18 -10.25 0.56
CA GLY A 302 2.89 -9.83 1.77
C GLY A 302 2.46 -8.46 2.30
N VAL A 303 2.32 -7.48 1.40
CA VAL A 303 1.87 -6.12 1.73
C VAL A 303 0.41 -6.14 2.18
N VAL A 304 -0.46 -6.82 1.42
CA VAL A 304 -1.88 -6.97 1.73
C VAL A 304 -2.07 -7.63 3.10
N LYS A 305 -1.34 -8.72 3.37
CA LYS A 305 -1.36 -9.39 4.68
C LYS A 305 -0.91 -8.47 5.80
N SER A 306 0.22 -7.78 5.64
CA SER A 306 0.73 -6.84 6.64
C SER A 306 -0.28 -5.72 6.95
N LEU A 307 -0.99 -5.23 5.93
CA LEU A 307 -2.00 -4.20 6.09
C LEU A 307 -3.24 -4.73 6.83
N ILE A 308 -3.71 -5.94 6.48
CA ILE A 308 -4.81 -6.61 7.19
C ILE A 308 -4.44 -6.87 8.66
N ASP A 309 -3.24 -7.38 8.94
CA ASP A 309 -2.77 -7.64 10.29
C ASP A 309 -2.72 -6.33 11.11
N THR A 310 -2.32 -5.23 10.48
CA THR A 310 -2.28 -3.89 11.10
C THR A 310 -3.70 -3.35 11.36
N LEU A 311 -4.62 -3.50 10.41
CA LEU A 311 -6.02 -3.06 10.54
C LEU A 311 -6.83 -3.96 11.49
N SER A 312 -6.37 -5.17 11.76
CA SER A 312 -7.01 -6.08 12.73
C SER A 312 -6.68 -5.71 14.19
N ASP A 313 -5.59 -4.97 14.43
CA ASP A 313 -5.21 -4.52 15.77
C ASP A 313 -6.03 -3.29 16.19
N LYS A 314 -6.88 -3.46 17.20
CA LYS A 314 -7.73 -2.39 17.75
C LYS A 314 -6.95 -1.26 18.43
N ARG A 315 -5.64 -1.42 18.66
CA ARG A 315 -4.78 -0.35 19.22
C ARG A 315 -4.26 0.61 18.14
N LYS A 316 -4.39 0.25 16.87
CA LYS A 316 -3.83 0.99 15.74
C LYS A 316 -4.96 1.65 14.96
N ASP A 317 -5.22 2.92 15.24
CA ASP A 317 -6.28 3.72 14.61
C ASP A 317 -5.84 4.36 13.29
N ARG A 318 -4.53 4.55 13.08
CA ARG A 318 -3.96 5.21 11.90
C ARG A 318 -2.92 4.33 11.21
N VAL A 319 -3.05 4.20 9.90
CA VAL A 319 -2.16 3.42 9.03
C VAL A 319 -1.84 4.25 7.79
N ALA A 320 -0.60 4.19 7.31
CA ALA A 320 -0.19 4.88 6.09
C ALA A 320 0.50 3.93 5.10
N LEU A 321 0.09 3.98 3.83
CA LEU A 321 0.77 3.36 2.70
C LEU A 321 1.62 4.41 1.99
N VAL A 322 2.93 4.18 1.93
CA VAL A 322 3.90 5.08 1.30
C VAL A 322 4.63 4.41 0.15
N GLY A 323 4.95 5.15 -0.91
CA GLY A 323 5.70 4.65 -2.07
C GLY A 323 5.63 5.59 -3.27
N MET A 324 6.45 5.33 -4.29
CA MET A 324 6.57 6.19 -5.48
C MET A 324 5.24 6.31 -6.26
N GLY A 325 5.10 7.37 -7.07
CA GLY A 325 4.03 7.47 -8.06
C GLY A 325 4.01 6.25 -8.99
N GLY A 326 2.82 5.71 -9.30
CA GLY A 326 2.66 4.56 -10.19
C GLY A 326 2.91 3.17 -9.58
N VAL A 327 3.33 3.08 -8.31
CA VAL A 327 3.65 1.79 -7.65
C VAL A 327 2.42 0.96 -7.22
N GLY A 328 1.21 1.53 -7.34
CA GLY A 328 -0.05 0.82 -7.06
C GLY A 328 -0.63 1.01 -5.65
N LYS A 329 -0.27 2.07 -4.90
CA LYS A 329 -0.79 2.34 -3.55
C LYS A 329 -2.33 2.37 -3.49
N THR A 330 -2.94 3.14 -4.40
CA THR A 330 -4.40 3.25 -4.54
C THR A 330 -5.03 1.90 -4.83
N GLN A 331 -4.40 1.06 -5.67
CA GLN A 331 -4.88 -0.29 -5.99
C GLN A 331 -4.81 -1.24 -4.78
N VAL A 332 -3.76 -1.15 -3.96
CA VAL A 332 -3.67 -1.91 -2.70
C VAL A 332 -4.76 -1.48 -1.72
N ALA A 333 -5.00 -0.16 -1.58
CA ALA A 333 -6.07 0.35 -0.73
C ALA A 333 -7.47 -0.09 -1.24
N LEU A 334 -7.68 -0.06 -2.55
CA LEU A 334 -8.90 -0.52 -3.21
C LEU A 334 -9.13 -2.02 -3.00
N ARG A 335 -8.08 -2.84 -3.10
CA ARG A 335 -8.14 -4.27 -2.82
C ARG A 335 -8.57 -4.53 -1.37
N ILE A 336 -8.06 -3.77 -0.41
CA ILE A 336 -8.49 -3.87 0.99
C ILE A 336 -9.95 -3.45 1.17
N ALA A 337 -10.40 -2.37 0.52
CA ALA A 337 -11.78 -1.91 0.60
C ALA A 337 -12.76 -3.03 0.23
N TYR A 338 -12.58 -3.63 -0.96
CA TYR A 338 -13.42 -4.74 -1.43
C TYR A 338 -13.24 -6.04 -0.63
N MET A 339 -12.04 -6.31 -0.12
CA MET A 339 -11.84 -7.45 0.78
C MET A 339 -12.58 -7.28 2.11
N MET A 340 -12.63 -6.07 2.66
CA MET A 340 -13.37 -5.78 3.89
C MET A 340 -14.88 -5.86 3.67
N GLU A 341 -15.39 -5.39 2.53
CA GLU A 341 -16.80 -5.55 2.17
C GLU A 341 -17.22 -7.03 2.18
N ASN A 342 -16.37 -7.91 1.63
CA ASN A 342 -16.65 -9.33 1.51
C ASN A 342 -16.42 -10.12 2.81
N LYS A 343 -15.35 -9.82 3.57
CA LYS A 343 -14.93 -10.62 4.74
C LYS A 343 -15.47 -10.11 6.07
N GLU A 344 -15.64 -8.79 6.22
CA GLU A 344 -16.19 -8.17 7.42
C GLU A 344 -17.44 -7.34 7.08
N PRO A 345 -18.58 -7.98 6.74
CA PRO A 345 -19.79 -7.28 6.31
C PRO A 345 -20.43 -6.36 7.38
N ALA A 346 -19.89 -6.35 8.60
CA ALA A 346 -20.26 -5.44 9.68
C ALA A 346 -19.43 -4.14 9.71
N CYS A 347 -18.48 -3.95 8.78
CA CYS A 347 -17.62 -2.78 8.69
C CYS A 347 -18.05 -1.86 7.53
N SER A 348 -18.27 -0.57 7.80
CA SER A 348 -18.51 0.43 6.73
C SER A 348 -17.19 0.89 6.12
N VAL A 349 -17.12 1.04 4.80
CA VAL A 349 -15.91 1.49 4.08
C VAL A 349 -16.22 2.79 3.36
N LEU A 350 -15.45 3.84 3.68
CA LEU A 350 -15.61 5.17 3.11
C LEU A 350 -14.32 5.61 2.45
N TRP A 351 -14.43 6.22 1.28
CA TRP A 351 -13.29 6.70 0.49
C TRP A 351 -13.37 8.20 0.25
N LEU A 352 -12.31 8.93 0.61
CA LEU A 352 -12.22 10.37 0.45
C LEU A 352 -10.93 10.77 -0.30
N PRO A 353 -11.02 11.59 -1.37
CA PRO A 353 -9.84 12.16 -2.01
C PRO A 353 -9.18 13.21 -1.11
N ALA A 354 -7.86 13.16 -1.00
CA ALA A 354 -7.03 14.16 -0.30
C ALA A 354 -6.15 14.98 -1.28
N ILE A 355 -6.52 15.01 -2.56
CA ILE A 355 -5.82 15.73 -3.64
C ILE A 355 -5.98 17.25 -3.48
N SER A 356 -7.19 17.70 -3.12
CA SER A 356 -7.54 19.11 -2.95
C SER A 356 -8.59 19.27 -1.85
N MET A 357 -8.62 20.43 -1.19
CA MET A 357 -9.62 20.71 -0.15
C MET A 357 -11.04 20.74 -0.72
N ALA A 358 -11.22 21.28 -1.93
CA ALA A 358 -12.50 21.31 -2.61
C ALA A 358 -13.02 19.89 -2.95
N GLY A 359 -12.14 18.99 -3.41
CA GLY A 359 -12.50 17.60 -3.67
C GLY A 359 -12.88 16.85 -2.38
N PHE A 360 -12.14 17.09 -1.30
CA PHE A 360 -12.46 16.54 0.02
C PHE A 360 -13.82 17.02 0.54
N GLU A 361 -14.12 18.32 0.44
CA GLU A 361 -15.40 18.92 0.83
C GLU A 361 -16.58 18.38 0.03
N GLN A 362 -16.41 18.26 -1.29
CA GLN A 362 -17.43 17.70 -2.16
C GLN A 362 -17.74 16.25 -1.79
N ALA A 363 -16.70 15.43 -1.58
CA ALA A 363 -16.87 14.04 -1.16
C ALA A 363 -17.53 13.93 0.22
N CYS A 364 -17.19 14.80 1.18
CA CYS A 364 -17.90 14.86 2.46
C CYS A 364 -19.38 15.22 2.29
N THR A 365 -19.69 16.16 1.40
CA THR A 365 -21.06 16.58 1.09
C THR A 365 -21.88 15.45 0.47
N ASP A 366 -21.26 14.65 -0.39
CA ASP A 366 -21.92 13.50 -1.02
C ASP A 366 -22.12 12.36 -0.01
N LEU A 367 -21.15 12.11 0.88
CA LEU A 367 -21.32 11.19 2.01
C LEU A 367 -22.45 11.61 2.95
N VAL A 368 -22.60 12.92 3.26
CA VAL A 368 -23.70 13.41 4.10
C VAL A 368 -25.06 13.05 3.49
N LYS A 369 -25.20 13.15 2.15
CA LYS A 369 -26.40 12.75 1.43
C LYS A 369 -26.60 11.24 1.46
N GLU A 370 -25.56 10.45 1.18
CA GLU A 370 -25.62 8.98 1.20
C GLU A 370 -25.97 8.42 2.59
N LEU A 371 -25.40 9.00 3.64
CA LEU A 371 -25.66 8.68 5.05
C LEU A 371 -27.01 9.20 5.56
N ASN A 372 -27.73 10.02 4.77
CA ASN A 372 -28.94 10.72 5.17
C ASN A 372 -28.79 11.44 6.53
N LEU A 373 -27.65 12.10 6.77
CA LEU A 373 -27.42 12.80 8.02
C LEU A 373 -28.31 14.04 8.11
N PRO A 374 -28.92 14.32 9.28
CA PRO A 374 -29.72 15.53 9.46
C PRO A 374 -28.82 16.76 9.38
N SER A 375 -28.88 17.48 8.26
CA SER A 375 -28.10 18.71 8.00
C SER A 375 -29.00 19.91 7.68
N THR A 376 -28.66 21.09 8.17
CA THR A 376 -29.20 22.39 7.76
C THR A 376 -28.32 23.06 6.70
N LYS A 377 -28.82 24.12 6.03
CA LYS A 377 -28.08 24.82 4.96
C LYS A 377 -26.73 25.43 5.41
N ASN A 378 -26.51 25.63 6.71
CA ASN A 378 -25.30 26.23 7.26
C ASN A 378 -24.36 25.21 7.93
N ASP A 379 -24.73 23.93 7.96
CA ASP A 379 -23.91 22.93 8.62
C ASP A 379 -22.71 22.57 7.74
N ASP A 380 -21.54 22.46 8.35
CA ASP A 380 -20.32 22.01 7.67
C ASP A 380 -20.35 20.48 7.50
N ALA A 381 -20.42 20.02 6.25
CA ALA A 381 -20.44 18.59 5.92
C ALA A 381 -19.26 17.82 6.53
N ARG A 382 -18.07 18.45 6.63
CA ARG A 382 -16.86 17.83 7.17
C ARG A 382 -17.01 17.52 8.66
N GLU A 383 -17.54 18.48 9.42
CA GLU A 383 -17.79 18.33 10.85
C GLU A 383 -18.90 17.29 11.12
N LEU A 384 -19.94 17.26 10.29
CA LEU A 384 -21.01 16.27 10.41
C LEU A 384 -20.50 14.83 10.23
N ILE A 385 -19.66 14.59 9.22
CA ILE A 385 -19.03 13.28 9.00
C ILE A 385 -18.08 12.93 10.16
N GLN A 386 -17.27 13.89 10.61
CA GLN A 386 -16.37 13.70 11.75
C GLN A 386 -17.14 13.28 13.01
N GLN A 387 -18.22 13.99 13.33
CA GLN A 387 -19.07 13.71 14.50
C GLN A 387 -19.78 12.36 14.36
N HIS A 388 -20.27 12.04 13.17
CA HIS A 388 -20.91 10.75 12.90
C HIS A 388 -19.94 9.60 13.13
N LEU A 389 -18.79 9.59 12.45
CA LEU A 389 -17.80 8.51 12.55
C LEU A 389 -17.13 8.40 13.93
N SER A 390 -17.07 9.51 14.69
CA SER A 390 -16.57 9.50 16.08
C SER A 390 -17.60 8.94 17.08
N SER A 391 -18.86 8.75 16.68
CA SER A 391 -19.90 8.18 17.54
C SER A 391 -19.76 6.66 17.69
N GLU A 392 -19.86 6.15 18.92
CA GLU A 392 -19.84 4.71 19.20
C GLU A 392 -21.02 3.95 18.57
N ARG A 393 -22.03 4.68 18.07
CA ARG A 393 -23.22 4.11 17.43
C ARG A 393 -22.97 3.60 16.02
N VAL A 394 -21.90 4.01 15.33
CA VAL A 394 -21.67 3.68 13.90
C VAL A 394 -21.10 2.27 13.71
N GLY A 395 -20.56 1.65 14.78
CA GLY A 395 -19.92 0.35 14.67
C GLY A 395 -18.50 0.45 14.11
N ARG A 396 -18.05 -0.60 13.41
CA ARG A 396 -16.71 -0.60 12.79
C ARG A 396 -16.75 0.13 11.45
N TRP A 397 -15.69 0.88 11.16
CA TRP A 397 -15.54 1.53 9.86
C TRP A 397 -14.07 1.67 9.46
N LEU A 398 -13.83 1.70 8.15
CA LEU A 398 -12.55 2.03 7.52
C LEU A 398 -12.72 3.30 6.69
N LEU A 399 -11.94 4.33 6.98
CA LEU A 399 -11.86 5.55 6.20
C LEU A 399 -10.56 5.56 5.40
N ILE A 400 -10.65 5.60 4.08
CA ILE A 400 -9.50 5.67 3.17
C ILE A 400 -9.35 7.11 2.67
N LEU A 401 -8.21 7.72 2.96
CA LEU A 401 -7.80 9.04 2.47
C LEU A 401 -6.76 8.82 1.37
N ASP A 402 -7.16 9.00 0.11
CA ASP A 402 -6.31 8.70 -1.04
C ASP A 402 -5.59 9.95 -1.57
N ASN A 403 -4.31 9.80 -1.96
CA ASN A 403 -3.44 10.86 -2.49
C ASN A 403 -3.21 12.04 -1.54
N ALA A 404 -2.95 11.76 -0.26
CA ALA A 404 -2.59 12.74 0.76
C ALA A 404 -1.13 13.22 0.60
N ASP A 405 -0.85 13.93 -0.49
CA ASP A 405 0.50 14.31 -0.88
C ASP A 405 0.88 15.75 -0.44
N SER A 406 -0.07 16.59 -0.03
CA SER A 406 0.18 18.01 0.28
C SER A 406 0.05 18.33 1.77
N GLU A 407 1.15 18.76 2.40
CA GLU A 407 1.16 19.14 3.83
C GLU A 407 0.24 20.34 4.12
N ASP A 408 0.20 21.33 3.21
CA ASP A 408 -0.63 22.53 3.36
C ASP A 408 -2.12 22.21 3.40
N ILE A 409 -2.57 21.25 2.57
CA ILE A 409 -3.97 20.81 2.53
C ILE A 409 -4.32 19.97 3.77
N LEU A 410 -3.38 19.15 4.24
CA LEU A 410 -3.60 18.24 5.36
C LEU A 410 -3.57 18.96 6.71
N GLN A 411 -2.60 19.84 6.95
CA GLN A 411 -2.47 20.59 8.20
C GLN A 411 -3.27 21.90 8.20
N GLY A 412 -3.39 22.55 7.04
CA GLY A 412 -3.98 23.88 6.90
C GLY A 412 -2.94 24.99 7.04
N SER A 413 -3.36 26.22 6.72
CA SER A 413 -2.55 27.44 6.81
C SER A 413 -3.06 28.34 7.95
N GLU A 414 -2.37 29.46 8.22
CA GLU A 414 -2.80 30.39 9.29
C GLU A 414 -4.26 30.83 9.10
N GLY A 415 -5.13 30.38 10.01
CA GLY A 415 -6.56 30.71 10.02
C GLY A 415 -7.48 29.76 9.23
N VAL A 416 -6.95 28.74 8.54
CA VAL A 416 -7.74 27.75 7.78
C VAL A 416 -7.35 26.34 8.21
N HIS A 417 -8.32 25.57 8.70
CA HIS A 417 -8.09 24.18 9.09
C HIS A 417 -7.91 23.26 7.88
N GLY A 418 -6.87 22.43 7.91
CA GLY A 418 -6.67 21.36 6.92
C GLY A 418 -7.47 20.10 7.24
N ILE A 419 -7.35 19.09 6.37
CA ILE A 419 -8.09 17.81 6.47
C ILE A 419 -7.91 17.13 7.84
N TYR A 420 -6.72 17.21 8.45
CA TYR A 420 -6.43 16.57 9.73
C TYR A 420 -7.29 17.07 10.90
N ALA A 421 -7.80 18.30 10.82
CA ALA A 421 -8.71 18.85 11.83
C ALA A 421 -10.08 18.13 11.82
N TYR A 422 -10.49 17.63 10.65
CA TYR A 422 -11.80 17.01 10.42
C TYR A 422 -11.77 15.48 10.54
N LEU A 423 -10.63 14.89 10.90
CA LEU A 423 -10.54 13.43 11.03
C LEU A 423 -11.24 12.91 12.29
N PRO A 424 -12.02 11.83 12.18
CA PRO A 424 -12.75 11.27 13.31
C PRO A 424 -11.81 10.63 14.34
N ARG A 425 -12.28 10.54 15.58
CA ARG A 425 -11.60 9.82 16.67
C ARG A 425 -12.54 8.76 17.22
N SER A 426 -12.24 7.49 16.98
CA SER A 426 -13.04 6.36 17.43
C SER A 426 -12.14 5.20 17.86
N ARG A 427 -12.61 4.38 18.80
CA ARG A 427 -11.96 3.12 19.18
C ARG A 427 -12.31 1.96 18.25
N GLY A 428 -13.31 2.14 17.40
CA GLY A 428 -13.83 1.12 16.49
C GLY A 428 -13.53 1.39 15.02
N GLY A 429 -12.82 2.47 14.68
CA GLY A 429 -12.58 2.89 13.32
C GLY A 429 -11.10 3.06 12.99
N HIS A 430 -10.76 2.78 11.73
CA HIS A 430 -9.40 2.83 11.21
C HIS A 430 -9.32 3.85 10.08
N ILE A 431 -8.23 4.62 10.04
CA ILE A 431 -7.95 5.55 8.94
C ILE A 431 -6.72 5.06 8.19
N LEU A 432 -6.89 4.80 6.90
CA LEU A 432 -5.83 4.44 5.97
C LEU A 432 -5.52 5.64 5.07
N VAL A 433 -4.28 6.11 5.09
CA VAL A 433 -3.80 7.17 4.19
C VAL A 433 -2.93 6.54 3.11
N THR A 434 -3.14 6.92 1.84
CA THR A 434 -2.14 6.70 0.78
C THR A 434 -1.40 8.01 0.51
N THR A 435 -0.07 7.95 0.45
CA THR A 435 0.76 9.14 0.18
C THR A 435 2.05 8.75 -0.54
N ARG A 436 2.60 9.67 -1.31
CA ARG A 436 3.95 9.55 -1.88
C ARG A 436 5.01 9.98 -0.89
N TRP A 437 4.64 10.72 0.16
CA TRP A 437 5.61 11.39 1.03
C TRP A 437 5.77 10.65 2.36
N ARG A 438 6.98 10.13 2.60
CA ARG A 438 7.29 9.42 3.84
C ARG A 438 7.10 10.26 5.09
N LYS A 439 7.39 11.56 5.04
CA LYS A 439 7.17 12.47 6.17
C LYS A 439 5.70 12.47 6.59
N ILE A 440 4.78 12.67 5.65
CA ILE A 440 3.33 12.65 5.91
C ILE A 440 2.91 11.30 6.50
N ALA A 441 3.40 10.18 5.94
CA ALA A 441 3.11 8.85 6.44
C ALA A 441 3.57 8.66 7.91
N VAL A 442 4.78 9.08 8.23
CA VAL A 442 5.35 8.98 9.59
C VAL A 442 4.65 9.93 10.56
N ASP A 443 4.38 11.17 10.17
CA ASP A 443 3.69 12.14 11.00
C ASP A 443 2.25 11.68 11.32
N PHE A 444 1.59 11.06 10.34
CA PHE A 444 0.22 10.56 10.47
C PHE A 444 0.11 9.24 11.24
N ALA A 445 0.84 8.21 10.81
CA ALA A 445 0.70 6.83 11.29
C ALA A 445 1.76 6.43 12.31
N LYS A 446 2.77 7.28 12.57
CA LYS A 446 3.90 7.04 13.47
C LYS A 446 4.66 5.78 13.10
N GLN A 447 4.32 4.66 13.72
CA GLN A 447 4.97 3.36 13.52
C GLN A 447 4.23 2.45 12.55
N ASN A 448 3.00 2.78 12.16
CA ASN A 448 2.15 1.95 11.28
C ASN A 448 2.29 2.36 9.81
N VAL A 449 3.53 2.57 9.37
CA VAL A 449 3.86 2.93 7.98
C VAL A 449 4.25 1.67 7.21
N ILE A 450 3.55 1.41 6.12
CA ILE A 450 3.81 0.30 5.21
C ILE A 450 4.35 0.88 3.91
N GLU A 451 5.59 0.54 3.58
CA GLU A 451 6.25 0.98 2.36
C GLU A 451 6.02 -0.02 1.22
N ILE A 452 5.58 0.50 0.08
CA ILE A 452 5.35 -0.26 -1.15
C ILE A 452 6.50 0.07 -2.11
N ALA A 453 7.37 -0.91 -2.34
CA ALA A 453 8.43 -0.87 -3.35
C ALA A 453 7.90 -1.27 -4.74
N GLU A 454 8.73 -1.29 -5.77
CA GLU A 454 8.42 -1.85 -7.11
C GLU A 454 7.90 -3.30 -7.02
N MET A 455 7.25 -3.79 -8.09
CA MET A 455 6.77 -5.18 -8.11
C MET A 455 7.94 -6.15 -8.20
N GLU A 456 7.81 -7.30 -7.54
CA GLU A 456 8.71 -8.42 -7.79
C GLU A 456 8.61 -8.83 -9.26
N HIS A 457 9.74 -9.25 -9.84
CA HIS A 457 9.82 -9.54 -11.27
C HIS A 457 8.77 -10.59 -11.72
N THR A 458 8.46 -11.57 -10.85
CA THR A 458 7.42 -12.58 -11.11
C THR A 458 6.02 -11.99 -11.16
N ASP A 459 5.70 -11.08 -10.22
CA ASP A 459 4.40 -10.43 -10.16
C ASP A 459 4.23 -9.45 -11.33
N ALA A 460 5.30 -8.74 -11.70
CA ALA A 460 5.33 -7.83 -12.83
C ALA A 460 5.07 -8.56 -14.17
N LYS A 461 5.68 -9.74 -14.34
CA LYS A 461 5.45 -10.62 -15.48
C LYS A 461 3.99 -11.09 -15.56
N ASN A 462 3.44 -11.54 -14.43
CA ASN A 462 2.04 -11.96 -14.34
C ASN A 462 1.07 -10.80 -14.64
N LEU A 463 1.38 -9.58 -14.19
CA LEU A 463 0.58 -8.39 -14.50
C LEU A 463 0.59 -8.10 -16.01
N LEU A 464 1.77 -8.07 -16.63
CA LEU A 464 1.91 -7.86 -18.08
C LEU A 464 1.09 -8.89 -18.86
N TYR A 465 1.15 -10.16 -18.44
CA TYR A 465 0.41 -11.23 -19.08
C TYR A 465 -1.10 -11.01 -18.92
N SER A 466 -1.57 -10.78 -17.70
CA SER A 466 -3.00 -10.54 -17.45
C SER A 466 -3.58 -9.30 -18.16
N SER A 467 -2.72 -8.33 -18.51
CA SER A 467 -3.13 -7.07 -19.14
C SER A 467 -3.13 -7.11 -20.68
N LEU A 468 -2.57 -8.16 -21.29
CA LEU A 468 -2.50 -8.32 -22.74
C LEU A 468 -3.53 -9.34 -23.21
N ASN A 469 -4.37 -8.97 -24.18
CA ASN A 469 -5.48 -9.81 -24.67
C ASN A 469 -5.05 -10.97 -25.61
N SER A 470 -3.78 -11.37 -25.60
CA SER A 470 -3.20 -12.33 -26.58
C SER A 470 -2.67 -13.60 -25.90
N ASP A 471 -2.71 -14.75 -26.58
CA ASP A 471 -2.21 -16.03 -26.04
C ASP A 471 -0.72 -15.98 -25.65
N HIS A 472 -0.43 -16.09 -24.35
CA HIS A 472 0.91 -15.93 -23.75
C HIS A 472 1.92 -17.04 -24.06
N LEU A 473 1.50 -18.12 -24.73
CA LEU A 473 2.28 -19.36 -24.92
C LEU A 473 3.45 -19.23 -25.93
N MET A 474 3.63 -18.07 -26.57
CA MET A 474 4.58 -17.87 -27.67
C MET A 474 5.60 -16.73 -27.45
N TRP A 475 5.65 -16.09 -26.28
CA TRP A 475 6.54 -14.94 -26.07
C TRP A 475 7.93 -15.36 -25.61
N ASP A 476 8.94 -14.70 -26.15
CA ASP A 476 10.33 -14.89 -25.73
C ASP A 476 10.52 -14.33 -24.31
N GLU A 477 10.93 -15.21 -23.40
CA GLU A 477 11.15 -14.86 -21.99
C GLU A 477 12.23 -13.78 -21.83
N HIS A 478 13.26 -13.79 -22.68
CA HIS A 478 14.30 -12.76 -22.65
C HIS A 478 13.72 -11.39 -23.00
N VAL A 479 12.89 -11.31 -24.05
CA VAL A 479 12.27 -10.05 -24.51
C VAL A 479 11.33 -9.51 -23.44
N VAL A 480 10.53 -10.36 -22.81
CA VAL A 480 9.65 -9.98 -21.69
C VAL A 480 10.45 -9.45 -20.51
N ASN A 481 11.51 -10.15 -20.09
CA ASN A 481 12.36 -9.71 -18.98
C ASN A 481 13.03 -8.36 -19.28
N GLU A 482 13.44 -8.16 -20.53
CA GLU A 482 14.06 -6.91 -20.97
C GLU A 482 13.06 -5.74 -20.94
N LEU A 483 11.81 -5.95 -21.38
CA LEU A 483 10.75 -4.95 -21.24
C LEU A 483 10.46 -4.63 -19.78
N LEU A 484 10.33 -5.64 -18.92
CA LEU A 484 10.04 -5.44 -17.50
C LEU A 484 11.19 -4.72 -16.78
N HIS A 485 12.43 -4.98 -17.18
CA HIS A 485 13.58 -4.23 -16.70
C HIS A 485 13.52 -2.76 -17.17
N LEU A 486 13.16 -2.52 -18.43
CA LEU A 486 13.03 -1.16 -18.96
C LEU A 486 11.90 -0.37 -18.27
N LEU A 487 10.75 -1.00 -18.05
CA LEU A 487 9.60 -0.47 -17.32
C LEU A 487 9.76 -0.58 -15.81
N THR A 488 10.91 -1.07 -15.34
CA THR A 488 11.33 -1.11 -13.94
C THR A 488 10.33 -1.77 -12.99
N CYS A 489 9.58 -2.74 -13.51
CA CYS A 489 8.54 -3.43 -12.76
C CYS A 489 7.52 -2.50 -12.08
N LEU A 490 7.27 -1.31 -12.66
CA LEU A 490 6.25 -0.38 -12.17
C LEU A 490 4.88 -0.77 -12.75
N PRO A 491 3.87 -1.07 -11.91
CA PRO A 491 2.58 -1.56 -12.38
C PRO A 491 1.89 -0.61 -13.36
N LEU A 492 1.94 0.71 -13.10
CA LEU A 492 1.34 1.70 -13.99
C LEU A 492 2.05 1.75 -15.37
N ALA A 493 3.38 1.63 -15.40
CA ALA A 493 4.14 1.61 -16.65
C ALA A 493 3.86 0.34 -17.46
N ILE A 494 3.75 -0.81 -16.78
CA ILE A 494 3.38 -2.10 -17.39
C ILE A 494 1.97 -2.03 -17.98
N ALA A 495 1.00 -1.53 -17.22
CA ALA A 495 -0.38 -1.41 -17.69
C ALA A 495 -0.48 -0.46 -18.90
N GLN A 496 0.25 0.65 -18.91
CA GLN A 496 0.31 1.58 -20.05
C GLN A 496 0.95 0.94 -21.29
N ALA A 497 2.06 0.22 -21.11
CA ALA A 497 2.71 -0.50 -22.20
C ALA A 497 1.78 -1.58 -22.77
N ALA A 498 1.12 -2.36 -21.91
CA ALA A 498 0.15 -3.37 -22.31
C ALA A 498 -1.03 -2.76 -23.09
N ALA A 499 -1.61 -1.67 -22.57
CA ALA A 499 -2.70 -0.96 -23.25
C ALA A 499 -2.27 -0.43 -24.62
N TYR A 500 -1.08 0.16 -24.74
CA TYR A 500 -0.52 0.60 -26.02
C TYR A 500 -0.40 -0.56 -27.00
N MET A 501 0.23 -1.66 -26.57
CA MET A 501 0.43 -2.86 -27.40
C MET A 501 -0.91 -3.44 -27.87
N ASP A 502 -1.92 -3.48 -27.00
CA ASP A 502 -3.24 -4.00 -27.32
C ASP A 502 -4.06 -3.10 -28.24
N ILE A 503 -3.98 -1.77 -28.06
CA ILE A 503 -4.71 -0.79 -28.88
C ILE A 503 -4.12 -0.73 -30.29
N PHE A 504 -2.79 -0.62 -30.39
CA PHE A 504 -2.10 -0.47 -31.68
C PHE A 504 -1.68 -1.79 -32.32
N LYS A 505 -1.92 -2.93 -31.63
CA LYS A 505 -1.55 -4.28 -32.07
C LYS A 505 -0.05 -4.39 -32.38
N VAL A 506 0.77 -3.81 -31.52
CA VAL A 506 2.23 -3.80 -31.62
C VAL A 506 2.80 -4.94 -30.79
N PRO A 507 3.66 -5.82 -31.35
CA PRO A 507 4.30 -6.89 -30.59
C PRO A 507 5.35 -6.32 -29.61
N ILE A 508 5.70 -7.10 -28.58
CA ILE A 508 6.62 -6.67 -27.50
C ILE A 508 7.98 -6.25 -28.06
N GLU A 509 8.50 -6.97 -29.05
CA GLU A 509 9.78 -6.68 -29.70
C GLU A 509 9.77 -5.33 -30.40
N GLU A 510 8.68 -5.01 -31.11
CA GLU A 510 8.55 -3.72 -31.81
C GLU A 510 8.27 -2.59 -30.82
N TYR A 511 7.53 -2.85 -29.73
CA TYR A 511 7.37 -1.88 -28.64
C TYR A 511 8.72 -1.57 -27.97
N LEU A 512 9.53 -2.59 -27.68
CA LEU A 512 10.89 -2.42 -27.16
C LEU A 512 11.78 -1.66 -28.14
N ARG A 513 11.64 -1.93 -29.44
CA ARG A 513 12.35 -1.18 -30.47
C ARG A 513 11.95 0.29 -30.48
N LEU A 514 10.66 0.62 -30.36
CA LEU A 514 10.17 1.99 -30.22
C LEU A 514 10.74 2.66 -28.97
N CYS A 515 10.75 1.96 -27.83
CA CYS A 515 11.32 2.48 -26.59
C CYS A 515 12.84 2.75 -26.68
N ARG A 516 13.56 2.01 -27.53
CA ARG A 516 15.01 2.17 -27.76
C ARG A 516 15.36 3.11 -28.90
N HIS A 517 14.43 3.34 -29.82
CA HIS A 517 14.69 4.09 -31.05
C HIS A 517 15.12 5.52 -30.73
N SER A 518 14.37 6.20 -29.87
CA SER A 518 14.80 7.47 -29.31
C SER A 518 14.23 7.68 -27.92
N GLN A 519 14.93 8.50 -27.14
CA GLN A 519 14.42 8.97 -25.87
C GLN A 519 13.07 9.71 -26.05
N GLN A 520 12.85 10.39 -27.19
CA GLN A 520 11.61 11.13 -27.49
C GLN A 520 10.42 10.19 -27.65
N ASP A 521 10.60 9.09 -28.38
CA ASP A 521 9.55 8.07 -28.57
C ASP A 521 9.14 7.46 -27.24
N MET A 522 10.10 7.12 -26.38
CA MET A 522 9.81 6.63 -25.02
C MET A 522 9.03 7.66 -24.19
N MET A 523 9.33 8.94 -24.34
CA MET A 523 8.63 10.00 -23.61
C MET A 523 7.22 10.24 -24.12
N GLU A 524 6.98 10.14 -25.43
CA GLU A 524 5.64 10.19 -26.03
C GLU A 524 4.79 9.01 -25.55
N LEU A 525 5.36 7.80 -25.54
CA LEU A 525 4.71 6.61 -24.98
C LEU A 525 4.34 6.80 -23.50
N MET A 526 5.22 7.42 -22.72
CA MET A 526 5.03 7.68 -21.28
C MET A 526 4.18 8.92 -20.95
N ARG A 527 3.78 9.71 -21.96
CA ARG A 527 2.83 10.83 -21.88
C ARG A 527 1.42 10.46 -22.32
N ASN A 528 1.26 9.35 -23.04
CA ASN A 528 -0.04 8.89 -23.52
C ASN A 528 -0.93 8.44 -22.35
N GLN A 529 -2.17 8.93 -22.38
CA GLN A 529 -3.19 8.59 -21.40
C GLN A 529 -4.11 7.53 -22.01
N TYR A 530 -4.33 6.45 -21.26
CA TYR A 530 -5.34 5.44 -21.57
C TYR A 530 -6.38 5.44 -20.45
N GLN A 531 -7.66 5.33 -20.82
CA GLN A 531 -8.75 5.34 -19.83
C GLN A 531 -8.59 4.15 -18.87
N ASP A 532 -8.58 4.46 -17.57
CA ASP A 532 -8.61 3.48 -16.48
C ASP A 532 -9.71 3.93 -15.51
N ASP A 533 -10.76 3.10 -15.38
CA ASP A 533 -11.93 3.33 -14.53
C ASP A 533 -11.59 3.25 -13.02
N THR A 534 -10.36 2.87 -12.68
CA THR A 534 -9.86 2.75 -11.30
C THR A 534 -9.04 3.97 -10.82
N LEU A 535 -8.99 5.05 -11.63
CA LEU A 535 -8.27 6.29 -11.32
C LEU A 535 -9.20 7.51 -11.40
N TYR A 536 -8.89 8.57 -10.65
CA TYR A 536 -9.63 9.83 -10.74
C TYR A 536 -9.50 10.44 -12.14
N HIS A 537 -10.59 11.02 -12.67
CA HIS A 537 -10.63 11.63 -14.01
C HIS A 537 -9.62 12.79 -14.20
N GLU A 538 -9.25 13.49 -13.12
CA GLU A 538 -8.22 14.53 -13.08
C GLU A 538 -6.79 13.98 -12.85
N SER A 539 -6.69 12.71 -12.45
CA SER A 539 -5.43 11.98 -12.15
C SER A 539 -5.15 10.84 -13.14
N GLN A 540 -5.83 10.80 -14.29
CA GLN A 540 -5.52 9.93 -15.43
C GLN A 540 -4.20 10.39 -16.07
N GLY A 541 -3.13 10.21 -15.31
CA GLY A 541 -1.79 10.69 -15.62
C GLY A 541 -0.98 9.57 -16.24
N ALA A 542 -0.38 9.88 -17.37
CA ALA A 542 0.74 9.13 -17.88
C ALA A 542 1.86 9.05 -16.80
N VAL A 543 2.66 7.98 -16.77
CA VAL A 543 3.66 7.79 -15.69
C VAL A 543 4.57 9.01 -15.53
N ALA A 544 4.96 9.63 -16.65
CA ALA A 544 5.78 10.84 -16.65
C ALA A 544 5.12 11.99 -15.87
N THR A 545 3.83 12.25 -16.07
CA THR A 545 3.11 13.33 -15.39
C THR A 545 3.13 13.18 -13.87
N THR A 546 3.06 11.93 -13.38
CA THR A 546 3.09 11.67 -11.93
C THR A 546 4.45 12.04 -11.31
N TRP A 547 5.55 11.84 -12.02
CA TRP A 547 6.88 12.24 -11.57
C TRP A 547 7.11 13.74 -11.69
N LEU A 548 6.62 14.39 -12.76
CA LEU A 548 6.73 15.85 -12.93
C LEU A 548 6.03 16.62 -11.81
N ILE A 549 4.86 16.18 -11.38
CA ILE A 549 4.17 16.76 -10.21
C ILE A 549 5.05 16.66 -8.95
N SER A 550 5.77 15.55 -8.80
CA SER A 550 6.66 15.32 -7.66
C SER A 550 7.87 16.27 -7.66
N VAL A 551 8.32 16.73 -8.84
CA VAL A 551 9.35 17.78 -8.97
C VAL A 551 8.86 19.12 -8.49
N SER A 552 7.70 19.56 -8.99
CA SER A 552 7.12 20.86 -8.62
C SER A 552 6.89 20.94 -7.11
N GLN A 553 6.42 19.85 -6.52
CA GLN A 553 6.30 19.68 -5.07
C GLN A 553 7.64 19.78 -4.34
N LEU A 554 8.68 19.09 -4.84
CA LEU A 554 10.02 19.12 -4.25
C LEU A 554 10.61 20.54 -4.25
N GLN A 555 10.45 21.29 -5.35
CA GLN A 555 10.94 22.66 -5.48
C GLN A 555 10.32 23.59 -4.42
N ASN A 556 9.03 23.44 -4.15
CA ASN A 556 8.32 24.24 -3.14
C ASN A 556 8.74 23.86 -1.72
N TYR A 557 8.99 22.57 -1.46
CA TYR A 557 9.26 22.07 -0.12
C TYR A 557 10.73 22.20 0.31
N ASN A 558 11.68 21.85 -0.56
CA ASN A 558 13.10 21.80 -0.22
C ASN A 558 13.97 22.19 -1.43
N THR A 559 14.36 23.46 -1.48
CA THR A 559 15.22 24.01 -2.53
C THR A 559 16.59 23.35 -2.60
N ALA A 560 17.16 22.89 -1.47
CA ALA A 560 18.40 22.13 -1.44
C ALA A 560 18.25 20.77 -2.11
N ALA A 561 17.15 20.05 -1.86
CA ALA A 561 16.84 18.80 -2.54
C ALA A 561 16.62 18.99 -4.04
N ALA A 562 15.94 20.07 -4.45
CA ALA A 562 15.77 20.41 -5.86
C ALA A 562 17.10 20.69 -6.57
N LYS A 563 18.03 21.42 -5.92
CA LYS A 563 19.39 21.63 -6.44
C LYS A 563 20.15 20.32 -6.64
N LEU A 564 20.09 19.41 -5.67
CA LEU A 564 20.68 18.08 -5.81
C LEU A 564 20.03 17.29 -6.95
N LEU A 565 18.71 17.34 -7.08
CA LEU A 565 17.98 16.68 -8.16
C LEU A 565 18.44 17.18 -9.53
N PHE A 566 18.58 18.49 -9.73
CA PHE A 566 19.06 19.06 -11.00
C PHE A 566 20.47 18.61 -11.34
N PHE A 567 21.35 18.48 -10.34
CA PHE A 567 22.68 17.91 -10.56
C PHE A 567 22.61 16.43 -10.98
N LEU A 568 21.76 15.64 -10.30
CA LEU A 568 21.57 14.21 -10.55
C LEU A 568 21.00 13.89 -11.94
N MET A 569 20.28 14.83 -12.56
CA MET A 569 19.74 14.67 -13.92
C MET A 569 20.82 14.58 -15.01
N TRP A 570 22.07 14.96 -14.74
CA TRP A 570 23.11 15.09 -15.77
C TRP A 570 24.35 14.24 -15.54
N ILE A 571 24.35 13.41 -14.50
CA ILE A 571 25.43 12.46 -14.20
C ILE A 571 24.96 11.03 -14.45
N GLU A 572 25.87 10.07 -14.40
CA GLU A 572 25.49 8.64 -14.47
C GLU A 572 24.51 8.30 -13.33
N PRO A 573 23.29 7.78 -13.62
CA PRO A 573 22.26 7.55 -12.61
C PRO A 573 22.57 6.39 -11.65
N GLN A 574 23.56 5.56 -11.92
CA GLN A 574 23.93 4.42 -11.09
C GLN A 574 25.19 4.69 -10.27
N ALA A 575 25.27 4.08 -9.09
CA ALA A 575 26.44 4.08 -8.21
C ALA A 575 26.94 5.48 -7.81
N ILE A 576 26.02 6.42 -7.58
CA ILE A 576 26.30 7.83 -7.28
C ILE A 576 26.86 7.99 -5.85
N PRO A 577 28.13 8.38 -5.66
CA PRO A 577 28.69 8.61 -4.34
C PRO A 577 28.20 9.93 -3.75
N GLN A 578 27.86 9.96 -2.46
CA GLN A 578 27.43 11.18 -1.76
C GLN A 578 28.45 12.33 -1.86
N SER A 579 29.73 11.97 -1.95
CA SER A 579 30.85 12.90 -2.01
C SER A 579 30.93 13.65 -3.35
N ILE A 580 30.32 13.14 -4.44
CA ILE A 580 30.27 13.84 -5.73
C ILE A 580 29.21 14.96 -5.73
N LEU A 581 28.23 14.89 -4.82
CA LEU A 581 27.10 15.82 -4.79
C LEU A 581 27.51 17.23 -4.37
N PRO A 582 26.93 18.28 -5.00
CA PRO A 582 27.26 19.66 -4.69
C PRO A 582 26.88 20.06 -3.25
N ASP A 583 27.58 21.06 -2.75
CA ASP A 583 27.32 21.63 -1.43
C ASP A 583 26.03 22.45 -1.48
N VAL A 584 25.05 22.04 -0.70
CA VAL A 584 23.72 22.68 -0.63
C VAL A 584 23.47 23.42 0.69
N GLY A 585 24.53 23.66 1.46
CA GLY A 585 24.49 24.32 2.76
C GLY A 585 25.28 23.53 3.81
N SER A 586 24.72 23.41 5.01
CA SER A 586 25.29 22.60 6.09
C SER A 586 25.18 21.09 5.82
N GLU A 587 26.01 20.28 6.48
CA GLU A 587 25.91 18.81 6.42
C GLU A 587 24.51 18.29 6.79
N GLN A 588 23.85 18.94 7.75
CA GLN A 588 22.49 18.61 8.14
C GLN A 588 21.49 18.89 7.01
N GLU A 589 21.65 20.00 6.29
CA GLU A 589 20.82 20.32 5.12
C GLU A 589 21.06 19.35 3.97
N LYS A 590 22.32 18.93 3.74
CA LYS A 590 22.66 17.91 2.74
C LYS A 590 22.02 16.55 3.06
N ILE A 591 22.13 16.08 4.30
CA ILE A 591 21.46 14.84 4.75
C ILE A 591 19.94 14.96 4.61
N LYS A 592 19.35 16.09 5.02
CA LYS A 592 17.92 16.34 4.87
C LYS A 592 17.50 16.36 3.40
N ALA A 593 18.29 16.96 2.52
CA ALA A 593 18.03 17.02 1.08
C ALA A 593 18.06 15.62 0.45
N ILE A 594 19.09 14.81 0.74
CA ILE A 594 19.18 13.41 0.26
C ILE A 594 18.03 12.56 0.81
N GLY A 595 17.71 12.69 2.10
CA GLY A 595 16.57 12.02 2.71
C GLY A 595 15.24 12.44 2.09
N THR A 596 15.11 13.71 1.70
CA THR A 596 13.93 14.21 0.98
C THR A 596 13.86 13.56 -0.41
N LEU A 597 14.94 13.55 -1.19
CA LEU A 597 14.97 12.88 -2.50
C LEU A 597 14.62 11.40 -2.41
N SER A 598 15.14 10.71 -1.38
CA SER A 598 14.82 9.30 -1.12
C SER A 598 13.35 9.12 -0.75
N SER A 599 12.79 10.02 0.04
CA SER A 599 11.37 9.97 0.43
C SER A 599 10.40 10.20 -0.73
N PHE A 600 10.82 10.94 -1.75
CA PHE A 600 10.08 11.12 -3.01
C PHE A 600 10.31 9.96 -4.00
N GLY A 601 11.22 9.04 -3.69
CA GLY A 601 11.59 7.92 -4.56
C GLY A 601 12.54 8.28 -5.71
N PHE A 602 13.14 9.48 -5.71
CA PHE A 602 14.11 9.87 -6.74
C PHE A 602 15.47 9.21 -6.55
N LEU A 603 15.83 8.88 -5.30
CA LEU A 603 17.06 8.19 -4.95
C LEU A 603 16.78 6.94 -4.14
N ARG A 604 17.57 5.89 -4.38
CA ARG A 604 17.59 4.67 -3.60
C ARG A 604 18.98 4.47 -3.02
N ALA A 605 19.09 4.28 -1.71
CA ALA A 605 20.36 3.96 -1.08
C ALA A 605 20.76 2.50 -1.42
N ARG A 606 22.03 2.30 -1.78
CA ARG A 606 22.62 0.96 -1.86
C ARG A 606 22.92 0.41 -0.46
N LEU A 607 23.24 -0.88 -0.38
CA LEU A 607 23.73 -1.51 0.86
C LEU A 607 25.02 -0.85 1.36
N GLU A 608 25.85 -0.37 0.43
CA GLU A 608 27.04 0.41 0.70
C GLU A 608 26.67 1.83 1.16
N ARG A 609 27.20 2.24 2.31
CA ARG A 609 26.88 3.54 2.89
C ARG A 609 27.37 4.68 1.99
N GLY A 610 26.48 5.63 1.73
CA GLY A 610 26.80 6.85 1.00
C GLY A 610 26.82 6.66 -0.52
N ILE A 611 26.31 5.55 -1.06
CA ILE A 611 26.12 5.33 -2.50
C ILE A 611 24.63 5.22 -2.80
N TYR A 612 24.20 5.92 -3.85
CA TYR A 612 22.80 6.00 -4.25
C TYR A 612 22.63 5.66 -5.72
N ASP A 613 21.45 5.16 -6.06
CA ASP A 613 20.99 5.01 -7.44
C ASP A 613 19.80 5.91 -7.68
N MET A 614 19.81 6.55 -8.85
CA MET A 614 18.62 7.13 -9.47
C MET A 614 18.08 6.13 -10.48
N HIS A 615 16.76 6.03 -10.47
CA HIS A 615 16.05 5.16 -11.38
C HIS A 615 16.14 5.66 -12.84
N SER A 616 16.43 4.79 -13.81
CA SER A 616 16.73 5.17 -15.20
C SER A 616 15.59 5.92 -15.90
N LEU A 617 14.34 5.46 -15.77
CA LEU A 617 13.18 6.16 -16.35
C LEU A 617 12.93 7.53 -15.71
N VAL A 618 13.10 7.63 -14.39
CA VAL A 618 13.01 8.90 -13.67
C VAL A 618 14.09 9.84 -14.19
N HIS A 619 15.34 9.39 -14.23
CA HIS A 619 16.46 10.16 -14.78
C HIS A 619 16.17 10.68 -16.20
N MET A 620 15.60 9.85 -17.07
CA MET A 620 15.22 10.22 -18.44
C MET A 620 14.10 11.26 -18.50
N VAL A 621 12.96 11.02 -17.82
CA VAL A 621 11.81 11.93 -17.82
C VAL A 621 12.20 13.32 -17.31
N MET A 622 13.08 13.37 -16.32
CA MET A 622 13.51 14.60 -15.67
C MET A 622 14.43 15.43 -16.57
N ARG A 623 15.32 14.78 -17.31
CA ARG A 623 16.12 15.42 -18.37
C ARG A 623 15.24 16.01 -19.47
N PHE A 624 14.22 15.27 -19.91
CA PHE A 624 13.27 15.77 -20.89
C PHE A 624 12.52 16.99 -20.42
N TRP A 625 12.04 16.96 -19.17
CA TRP A 625 11.39 18.11 -18.58
C TRP A 625 12.32 19.33 -18.55
N ALA A 626 13.59 19.17 -18.18
CA ALA A 626 14.55 20.27 -18.21
C ALA A 626 14.80 20.82 -19.62
N GLN A 627 14.78 19.96 -20.65
CA GLN A 627 14.86 20.36 -22.06
C GLN A 627 13.60 21.12 -22.53
N ASP A 628 12.41 20.62 -22.16
CA ASP A 628 11.11 21.23 -22.48
C ASP A 628 10.97 22.63 -21.85
N GLN A 629 11.53 22.81 -20.65
CA GLN A 629 11.59 24.12 -19.98
C GLN A 629 12.72 25.03 -20.50
N GLY A 630 13.61 24.53 -21.36
CA GLY A 630 14.74 25.29 -21.90
C GLY A 630 15.83 25.65 -20.89
N ILE A 631 15.88 24.97 -19.74
CA ILE A 631 16.85 25.22 -18.65
C ILE A 631 18.03 24.23 -18.64
N ASP A 632 18.05 23.30 -19.59
CA ASP A 632 19.03 22.20 -19.65
C ASP A 632 20.48 22.69 -19.84
N THR A 633 20.69 23.71 -20.68
CA THR A 633 22.03 24.20 -21.03
C THR A 633 22.73 24.84 -19.83
N GLU A 634 22.01 25.66 -19.05
CA GLU A 634 22.52 26.28 -17.82
C GLU A 634 22.88 25.21 -16.78
N MET A 635 21.96 24.25 -16.54
CA MET A 635 22.18 23.17 -15.57
C MET A 635 23.37 22.29 -15.92
N LYS A 636 23.55 21.93 -17.20
CA LYS A 636 24.70 21.17 -17.67
C LYS A 636 26.01 21.93 -17.43
N GLY A 637 26.01 23.24 -17.66
CA GLY A 637 27.15 24.10 -17.36
C GLY A 637 27.49 24.17 -15.86
N ASP A 638 26.47 24.21 -14.98
CA ASP A 638 26.66 24.13 -13.52
C ASP A 638 27.28 22.79 -13.09
N VAL A 639 26.79 21.68 -13.65
CA VAL A 639 27.29 20.32 -13.38
C VAL A 639 28.76 20.19 -13.79
N LEU A 640 29.11 20.67 -15.00
CA LEU A 640 30.48 20.68 -15.49
C LEU A 640 31.42 21.45 -14.55
N ARG A 641 31.04 22.67 -14.17
CA ARG A 641 31.84 23.50 -13.25
C ARG A 641 32.02 22.84 -11.88
N HIS A 642 30.99 22.18 -11.36
CA HIS A 642 31.08 21.44 -10.09
C HIS A 642 32.02 20.23 -10.22
N LEU A 643 31.91 19.43 -11.28
CA LEU A 643 32.78 18.27 -11.49
C LEU A 643 34.25 18.67 -11.66
N VAL A 644 34.53 19.77 -12.37
CA VAL A 644 35.88 20.35 -12.45
C VAL A 644 36.41 20.74 -11.06
N LYS A 645 35.55 21.18 -10.13
CA LYS A 645 36.00 21.50 -8.77
C LYS A 645 36.38 20.25 -7.96
N VAL A 646 35.63 19.15 -8.11
CA VAL A 646 35.80 17.95 -7.25
C VAL A 646 36.71 16.87 -7.85
N PHE A 647 36.94 16.87 -9.16
CA PHE A 647 37.69 15.81 -9.85
C PHE A 647 39.16 16.17 -10.17
N VAL A 648 39.58 17.42 -9.92
CA VAL A 648 40.90 17.97 -10.34
C VAL A 648 41.97 17.75 -9.27
N SER A 649 42.21 16.50 -8.86
CA SER A 649 43.34 16.14 -7.99
C SER A 649 44.26 15.15 -8.70
N ASP A 650 45.56 15.24 -8.43
CA ASP A 650 46.63 14.33 -8.88
C ASP A 650 47.14 13.40 -7.76
N ASP A 651 46.60 13.57 -6.55
CA ASP A 651 46.87 12.75 -5.37
C ASP A 651 46.60 11.28 -5.71
N TRP A 652 47.39 10.32 -5.27
CA TRP A 652 47.11 8.90 -5.54
C TRP A 652 46.24 8.27 -4.44
N ASP A 653 46.19 8.90 -3.26
CA ASP A 653 45.61 8.31 -2.07
C ASP A 653 44.07 8.27 -2.10
N GLN A 654 43.43 9.06 -2.96
CA GLN A 654 41.97 9.05 -3.16
C GLN A 654 41.53 8.23 -4.39
N ARG A 655 42.36 7.27 -4.85
CA ARG A 655 42.13 6.49 -6.09
C ARG A 655 40.75 5.87 -6.16
N ASP A 656 40.27 5.36 -5.04
CA ASP A 656 38.95 4.74 -4.96
C ASP A 656 37.83 5.77 -5.15
N THR A 657 38.04 7.01 -4.71
CA THR A 657 37.10 8.12 -4.92
C THR A 657 37.03 8.53 -6.39
N TRP A 658 38.16 8.71 -7.08
CA TRP A 658 38.11 9.06 -8.51
C TRP A 658 37.60 7.92 -9.37
N ARG A 659 37.91 6.65 -9.04
CA ARG A 659 37.33 5.49 -9.73
C ARG A 659 35.81 5.46 -9.60
N ALA A 660 35.27 5.84 -8.44
CA ALA A 660 33.83 6.00 -8.26
C ALA A 660 33.26 7.19 -9.05
N TYR A 661 34.02 8.28 -9.25
CA TYR A 661 33.56 9.45 -10.00
C TYR A 661 33.66 9.28 -11.53
N LEU A 662 34.56 8.44 -12.00
CA LEU A 662 34.92 8.33 -13.41
C LEU A 662 33.73 8.02 -14.34
N PRO A 663 32.79 7.11 -14.01
CA PRO A 663 31.60 6.89 -14.85
C PRO A 663 30.74 8.16 -15.01
N HIS A 664 30.54 8.91 -13.93
CA HIS A 664 29.79 10.18 -13.96
C HIS A 664 30.49 11.23 -14.81
N VAL A 665 31.81 11.34 -14.68
CA VAL A 665 32.64 12.27 -15.45
C VAL A 665 32.59 11.96 -16.95
N LEU A 666 32.73 10.68 -17.33
CA LEU A 666 32.68 10.26 -18.74
C LEU A 666 31.28 10.46 -19.33
N HIS A 667 30.22 10.23 -18.55
CA HIS A 667 28.84 10.51 -18.96
C HIS A 667 28.65 11.99 -19.35
N VAL A 668 29.13 12.89 -18.50
CA VAL A 668 29.02 14.35 -18.70
C VAL A 668 29.90 14.80 -19.87
N PHE A 669 31.12 14.28 -19.95
CA PHE A 669 32.09 14.62 -21.00
C PHE A 669 31.58 14.31 -22.41
N GLY A 670 31.01 13.10 -22.63
CA GLY A 670 30.51 12.70 -23.94
C GLY A 670 29.26 13.47 -24.40
N ALA A 671 28.41 13.90 -23.47
CA ALA A 671 27.10 14.48 -23.80
C ALA A 671 27.08 16.02 -23.93
N HIS A 672 28.10 16.73 -23.42
CA HIS A 672 28.00 18.19 -23.18
C HIS A 672 29.12 19.03 -23.80
N ARG A 673 29.85 18.46 -24.76
CA ARG A 673 31.03 19.05 -25.42
C ARG A 673 30.89 20.48 -25.91
N GLN A 674 29.70 20.87 -26.37
CA GLN A 674 29.45 22.18 -27.00
C GLN A 674 29.01 23.27 -26.01
N ILE A 675 28.69 22.92 -24.76
CA ILE A 675 28.05 23.84 -23.81
C ILE A 675 29.09 24.70 -23.09
N ASP A 676 30.10 24.06 -22.52
CA ASP A 676 31.24 24.72 -21.88
C ASP A 676 32.52 23.97 -22.29
N PRO A 677 33.12 24.35 -23.44
CA PRO A 677 34.30 23.68 -23.96
C PRO A 677 35.51 23.74 -23.02
N ASP A 678 35.69 24.83 -22.26
CA ASP A 678 36.79 24.97 -21.31
C ASP A 678 36.67 23.95 -20.17
N SER A 679 35.53 23.96 -19.46
CA SER A 679 35.28 23.01 -18.37
C SER A 679 35.31 21.56 -18.86
N THR A 680 34.74 21.29 -20.05
CA THR A 680 34.76 19.96 -20.66
C THR A 680 36.17 19.50 -20.95
N SER A 681 37.00 20.36 -21.56
CA SER A 681 38.38 20.04 -21.88
C SER A 681 39.22 19.77 -20.63
N ARG A 682 39.05 20.58 -19.58
CA ARG A 682 39.74 20.38 -18.30
C ARG A 682 39.32 19.08 -17.64
N LEU A 683 38.02 18.78 -17.61
CA LEU A 683 37.51 17.54 -17.04
C LEU A 683 38.02 16.31 -17.81
N GLY A 684 37.99 16.37 -19.14
CA GLY A 684 38.51 15.33 -20.02
C GLY A 684 40.01 15.10 -19.86
N PHE A 685 40.80 16.16 -19.68
CA PHE A 685 42.24 16.03 -19.44
C PHE A 685 42.56 15.19 -18.19
N TRP A 686 41.86 15.45 -17.09
CA TRP A 686 42.01 14.66 -15.87
C TRP A 686 41.45 13.25 -16.03
N ALA A 687 40.29 13.09 -16.69
CA ALA A 687 39.71 11.79 -16.95
C ALA A 687 40.65 10.90 -17.79
N GLY A 688 41.26 11.45 -18.84
CA GLY A 688 42.25 10.76 -19.67
C GLY A 688 43.49 10.38 -18.86
N THR A 689 44.01 11.29 -18.02
CA THR A 689 45.16 11.00 -17.15
C THR A 689 44.87 9.84 -16.18
N TRP A 690 43.66 9.82 -15.60
CA TRP A 690 43.23 8.76 -14.69
C TRP A 690 42.96 7.43 -15.40
N LEU A 691 42.36 7.45 -16.59
CA LEU A 691 42.15 6.26 -17.41
C LEU A 691 43.48 5.59 -17.78
N LEU A 692 44.53 6.37 -18.10
CA LEU A 692 45.87 5.82 -18.35
C LEU A 692 46.46 5.15 -17.12
N ARG A 693 46.22 5.74 -15.94
CA ARG A 693 46.66 5.17 -14.65
C ARG A 693 45.92 3.88 -14.28
N ASP A 694 44.64 3.77 -14.65
CA ASP A 694 43.80 2.55 -14.46
C ASP A 694 44.05 1.49 -15.56
N GLY A 695 44.90 1.79 -16.57
CA GLY A 695 45.23 0.88 -17.67
C GLY A 695 44.17 0.79 -18.78
N ARG A 696 43.16 1.67 -18.75
CA ARG A 696 42.06 1.74 -19.74
C ARG A 696 42.50 2.55 -20.97
N ASN A 697 43.57 2.08 -21.63
CA ASN A 697 44.32 2.84 -22.62
C ASN A 697 43.49 3.28 -23.84
N LYS A 698 42.59 2.42 -24.32
CA LYS A 698 41.70 2.73 -25.45
C LYS A 698 40.75 3.90 -25.15
N GLU A 699 40.14 3.88 -23.97
CA GLU A 699 39.23 4.96 -23.54
C GLU A 699 40.01 6.25 -23.27
N ALA A 700 41.19 6.14 -22.67
CA ALA A 700 42.07 7.29 -22.47
C ALA A 700 42.46 7.96 -23.79
N LEU A 701 42.76 7.17 -24.83
CA LEU A 701 43.08 7.67 -26.16
C LEU A 701 41.90 8.46 -26.75
N THR A 702 40.69 7.88 -26.74
CA THR A 702 39.49 8.57 -27.24
C THR A 702 39.22 9.88 -26.51
N VAL A 703 39.37 9.90 -25.18
CA VAL A 703 39.22 11.14 -24.38
C VAL A 703 40.31 12.16 -24.72
N ALA A 704 41.57 11.73 -24.85
CA ALA A 704 42.69 12.61 -25.16
C ALA A 704 42.57 13.26 -26.55
N GLU A 705 42.17 12.51 -27.58
CA GLU A 705 41.89 13.03 -28.92
C GLU A 705 40.82 14.13 -28.87
N GLN A 706 39.72 13.88 -28.15
CA GLN A 706 38.63 14.84 -28.00
C GLN A 706 39.07 16.11 -27.24
N VAL A 707 39.91 15.98 -26.22
CA VAL A 707 40.46 17.10 -25.46
C VAL A 707 41.35 17.98 -26.35
N VAL A 708 42.21 17.38 -27.17
CA VAL A 708 43.08 18.11 -28.12
C VAL A 708 42.22 18.88 -29.13
N GLU A 709 41.23 18.23 -29.75
CA GLU A 709 40.34 18.89 -30.72
C GLU A 709 39.57 20.07 -30.08
N ILE A 710 39.13 19.95 -28.82
CA ILE A 710 38.49 21.08 -28.11
C ILE A 710 39.49 22.21 -27.88
N ARG A 711 40.69 21.93 -27.37
CA ARG A 711 41.69 22.98 -27.07
C ARG A 711 42.22 23.66 -28.33
N GLU A 712 42.33 22.93 -29.43
CA GLU A 712 42.73 23.46 -30.73
C GLU A 712 41.68 24.38 -31.36
N THR A 713 40.40 24.19 -31.04
CA THR A 713 39.32 25.04 -31.54
C THR A 713 38.98 26.21 -30.61
N THR A 714 39.29 26.10 -29.31
CA THR A 714 38.84 27.07 -28.29
C THR A 714 39.93 27.93 -27.66
N LEU A 715 41.15 27.41 -27.49
CA LEU A 715 42.26 28.14 -26.88
C LEU A 715 43.10 28.87 -27.94
N ALA A 716 43.86 29.90 -27.55
CA ALA A 716 44.81 30.55 -28.45
C ALA A 716 46.01 29.64 -28.75
N GLN A 717 46.73 29.87 -29.87
CA GLN A 717 47.86 29.02 -30.26
C GLN A 717 49.02 28.99 -29.24
N ASP A 718 49.17 30.05 -28.45
CA ASP A 718 50.17 30.24 -27.42
C ASP A 718 49.72 29.80 -26.02
N ASP A 719 48.51 29.24 -25.90
CA ASP A 719 47.97 28.77 -24.63
C ASP A 719 48.75 27.54 -24.10
N PRO A 720 49.23 27.54 -22.84
CA PRO A 720 50.02 26.46 -22.28
C PRO A 720 49.28 25.13 -22.14
N ASP A 721 47.95 25.12 -22.15
CA ASP A 721 47.17 23.89 -22.02
C ASP A 721 47.05 23.11 -23.35
N ARG A 722 47.30 23.75 -24.50
CA ARG A 722 47.40 23.06 -25.80
C ARG A 722 48.52 22.01 -25.82
N PRO A 723 49.80 22.36 -25.59
CA PRO A 723 50.87 21.38 -25.58
C PRO A 723 50.66 20.32 -24.49
N ARG A 724 50.08 20.66 -23.33
CA ARG A 724 49.76 19.66 -22.30
C ARG A 724 48.76 18.60 -22.78
N SER A 725 47.74 18.99 -23.55
CA SER A 725 46.81 18.00 -24.12
C SER A 725 47.45 17.12 -25.20
N GLN A 726 48.33 17.68 -26.02
CA GLN A 726 49.11 16.91 -27.00
C GLN A 726 50.05 15.91 -26.33
N LEU A 727 50.68 16.32 -25.22
CA LEU A 727 51.50 15.42 -24.41
C LEU A 727 50.68 14.27 -23.83
N LEU A 728 49.47 14.54 -23.31
CA LEU A 728 48.56 13.50 -22.83
C LEU A 728 48.18 12.52 -23.97
N LEU A 729 47.88 13.04 -25.15
CA LEU A 729 47.58 12.25 -26.34
C LEU A 729 48.77 11.36 -26.75
N ALA A 730 49.99 11.89 -26.76
CA ALA A 730 51.19 11.10 -27.05
C ALA A 730 51.40 9.96 -26.04
N ILE A 731 51.17 10.22 -24.75
CA ILE A 731 51.25 9.20 -23.71
C ILE A 731 50.16 8.13 -23.95
N ALA A 732 48.96 8.53 -24.35
CA ALA A 732 47.86 7.62 -24.66
C ALA A 732 48.14 6.75 -25.91
N TYR A 733 48.68 7.33 -26.97
CA TYR A 733 49.14 6.57 -28.15
C TYR A 733 50.16 5.50 -27.75
N ARG A 734 51.19 5.89 -26.98
CA ARG A 734 52.22 4.95 -26.52
C ARG A 734 51.63 3.83 -25.68
N ALA A 735 50.76 4.16 -24.72
CA ALA A 735 50.09 3.16 -23.87
C ALA A 735 49.15 2.23 -24.66
N ASN A 736 48.59 2.68 -25.78
CA ASN A 736 47.76 1.89 -26.68
C ASN A 736 48.58 1.08 -27.71
N GLY A 737 49.92 1.18 -27.70
CA GLY A 737 50.83 0.49 -28.62
C GLY A 737 51.10 1.20 -29.95
N GLN A 738 50.61 2.43 -30.12
CA GLN A 738 50.83 3.27 -31.30
C GLN A 738 52.11 4.10 -31.12
N ILE A 739 53.25 3.40 -31.05
CA ILE A 739 54.53 4.01 -30.66
C ILE A 739 55.01 5.05 -31.69
N LYS A 740 54.82 4.79 -32.98
CA LYS A 740 55.27 5.69 -34.06
C LYS A 740 54.53 7.02 -34.05
N GLU A 741 53.21 6.99 -33.85
CA GLU A 741 52.37 8.16 -33.71
C GLU A 741 52.74 8.97 -32.46
N ALA A 742 53.05 8.29 -31.36
CA ALA A 742 53.54 8.93 -30.14
C ALA A 742 54.89 9.64 -30.36
N SER A 743 55.87 8.96 -30.96
CA SER A 743 57.20 9.52 -31.25
C SER A 743 57.11 10.74 -32.15
N MET A 744 56.33 10.68 -33.24
CA MET A 744 56.13 11.80 -34.15
C MET A 744 55.56 13.04 -33.41
N LEU A 745 54.51 12.86 -32.61
CA LEU A 745 53.88 13.95 -31.87
C LEU A 745 54.83 14.54 -30.81
N LEU A 746 55.64 13.71 -30.15
CA LEU A 746 56.62 14.13 -29.15
C LEU A 746 57.81 14.88 -29.76
N GLU A 747 58.29 14.47 -30.94
CA GLU A 747 59.33 15.18 -31.68
C GLU A 747 58.87 16.57 -32.12
N GLU A 748 57.66 16.68 -32.66
CA GLU A 748 57.07 17.97 -33.05
C GLU A 748 56.89 18.91 -31.86
N GLY A 749 56.32 18.40 -30.76
CA GLY A 749 56.14 19.17 -29.53
C GLY A 749 57.48 19.61 -28.91
N LEU A 750 58.48 18.73 -28.89
CA LEU A 750 59.81 19.07 -28.38
C LEU A 750 60.50 20.13 -29.24
N LYS A 751 60.35 20.07 -30.57
CA LYS A 751 60.89 21.10 -31.49
C LYS A 751 60.28 22.47 -31.21
N TYR A 752 58.97 22.53 -30.98
CA TYR A 752 58.28 23.74 -30.56
C TYR A 752 58.83 24.28 -29.22
N HIS A 753 58.93 23.44 -28.20
CA HIS A 753 59.41 23.86 -26.88
C HIS A 753 60.89 24.27 -26.88
N ARG A 754 61.75 23.65 -27.68
CA ARG A 754 63.16 24.08 -27.86
C ARG A 754 63.28 25.47 -28.50
N ALA A 755 62.33 25.85 -29.33
CA ALA A 755 62.30 27.18 -29.94
C ALA A 755 61.68 28.24 -29.02
N ALA A 756 60.70 27.85 -28.19
CA ALA A 756 59.92 28.76 -27.36
C ALA A 756 60.49 28.97 -25.94
N LEU A 757 61.19 27.99 -25.37
CA LEU A 757 61.60 27.99 -23.97
C LEU A 757 63.13 27.91 -23.82
N PRO A 758 63.71 28.47 -22.74
CA PRO A 758 65.14 28.31 -22.43
C PRO A 758 65.53 26.85 -22.20
N GLN A 759 66.76 26.51 -22.54
CA GLN A 759 67.31 25.17 -22.28
C GLN A 759 67.22 24.82 -20.79
N GLY A 760 66.65 23.65 -20.50
CA GLY A 760 66.47 23.14 -19.13
C GLY A 760 65.17 23.58 -18.46
N HIS A 761 64.24 24.23 -19.19
CA HIS A 761 62.91 24.52 -18.68
C HIS A 761 62.16 23.22 -18.31
N PRO A 762 61.44 23.14 -17.17
CA PRO A 762 60.76 21.93 -16.73
C PRO A 762 59.84 21.30 -17.78
N GLU A 763 59.06 22.11 -18.51
CA GLU A 763 58.19 21.58 -19.58
C GLU A 763 58.99 20.93 -20.71
N GLN A 764 60.12 21.51 -21.11
CA GLN A 764 61.01 20.90 -22.12
C GLN A 764 61.52 19.52 -21.65
N LEU A 765 61.91 19.41 -20.37
CA LEU A 765 62.40 18.16 -19.79
C LEU A 765 61.32 17.06 -19.79
N VAL A 766 60.05 17.42 -19.55
CA VAL A 766 58.93 16.46 -19.61
C VAL A 766 58.78 15.89 -21.02
N TRP A 767 58.84 16.73 -22.06
CA TRP A 767 58.78 16.27 -23.46
C TRP A 767 59.98 15.40 -23.82
N GLN A 768 61.20 15.78 -23.44
CA GLN A 768 62.40 14.97 -23.66
C GLN A 768 62.29 13.59 -22.98
N TYR A 769 61.82 13.56 -21.74
CA TYR A 769 61.63 12.33 -20.99
C TYR A 769 60.57 11.42 -21.64
N GLN A 770 59.43 11.96 -22.08
CA GLN A 770 58.39 11.15 -22.75
C GLN A 770 58.83 10.67 -24.13
N LEU A 771 59.59 11.48 -24.88
CA LEU A 771 60.18 11.09 -26.17
C LEU A 771 61.19 9.95 -25.98
N ALA A 772 62.09 10.06 -25.01
CA ALA A 772 63.04 8.99 -24.71
C ALA A 772 62.33 7.67 -24.35
N ARG A 773 61.20 7.74 -23.64
CA ARG A 773 60.37 6.55 -23.39
C ARG A 773 59.78 5.98 -24.68
N ALA A 774 59.31 6.82 -25.60
CA ALA A 774 58.80 6.35 -26.88
C ALA A 774 59.91 5.72 -27.74
N TYR A 775 61.13 6.26 -27.71
CA TYR A 775 62.30 5.67 -28.37
C TYR A 775 62.70 4.33 -27.77
N LEU A 776 62.66 4.16 -26.44
CA LEU A 776 62.88 2.85 -25.82
C LEU A 776 61.84 1.82 -26.26
N ASP A 777 60.57 2.22 -26.35
CA ASP A 777 59.48 1.35 -26.81
C ASP A 777 59.58 1.04 -28.33
N ASP A 778 60.31 1.85 -29.12
CA ASP A 778 60.59 1.68 -30.56
C ASP A 778 62.00 1.07 -30.82
N GLU A 779 62.68 0.56 -29.79
CA GLU A 779 64.04 -0.02 -29.83
C GLU A 779 65.17 0.94 -30.27
N GLN A 780 64.92 2.25 -30.25
CA GLN A 780 65.90 3.31 -30.52
C GLN A 780 66.67 3.71 -29.24
N VAL A 781 67.46 2.76 -28.73
CA VAL A 781 68.05 2.87 -27.38
C VAL A 781 69.11 3.97 -27.28
N GLU A 782 69.95 4.16 -28.31
CA GLU A 782 71.02 5.17 -28.29
C GLU A 782 70.43 6.59 -28.22
N GLU A 783 69.40 6.87 -29.01
CA GLU A 783 68.68 8.15 -29.02
C GLU A 783 67.99 8.42 -27.68
N ALA A 784 67.42 7.38 -27.07
CA ALA A 784 66.82 7.47 -25.74
C ALA A 784 67.85 7.81 -24.65
N ILE A 785 69.04 7.19 -24.68
CA ILE A 785 70.13 7.47 -23.74
C ILE A 785 70.54 8.94 -23.81
N ILE A 786 70.76 9.48 -25.03
CA ILE A 786 71.17 10.88 -25.22
C ILE A 786 70.17 11.84 -24.56
N LEU A 787 68.87 11.61 -24.76
CA LEU A 787 67.82 12.44 -24.17
C LEU A 787 67.73 12.29 -22.64
N LEU A 788 67.86 11.07 -22.12
CA LEU A 788 67.76 10.80 -20.68
C LEU A 788 68.98 11.33 -19.91
N GLU A 789 70.19 11.23 -20.47
CA GLU A 789 71.40 11.82 -19.88
C GLU A 789 71.28 13.34 -19.77
N ASP A 790 70.78 14.01 -20.81
CA ASP A 790 70.51 15.47 -20.77
C ASP A 790 69.50 15.81 -19.67
N VAL A 791 68.38 15.07 -19.59
CA VAL A 791 67.35 15.28 -18.56
C VAL A 791 67.91 15.07 -17.15
N VAL A 792 68.60 13.95 -16.89
CA VAL A 792 69.18 13.64 -15.58
C VAL A 792 70.26 14.64 -15.19
N LYS A 793 71.09 15.08 -16.14
CA LYS A 793 72.12 16.11 -15.90
C LYS A 793 71.50 17.42 -15.46
N VAL A 794 70.50 17.91 -16.20
CA VAL A 794 69.80 19.16 -15.84
C VAL A 794 69.11 19.02 -14.49
N GLN A 795 68.37 17.92 -14.26
CA GLN A 795 67.69 17.67 -12.99
C GLN A 795 68.66 17.58 -11.81
N THR A 796 69.83 16.97 -11.98
CA THR A 796 70.84 16.88 -10.91
C THR A 796 71.41 18.24 -10.53
N THR A 797 71.43 19.20 -11.46
CA THR A 797 71.86 20.59 -11.19
C THR A 797 70.76 21.50 -10.67
N THR A 798 69.48 21.16 -10.90
CA THR A 798 68.31 22.03 -10.64
C THR A 798 67.42 21.54 -9.50
N LEU A 799 67.35 20.23 -9.27
CA LEU A 799 66.55 19.55 -8.26
C LEU A 799 67.48 18.91 -7.21
N GLY A 800 67.00 18.81 -5.97
CA GLY A 800 67.72 18.07 -4.93
C GLY A 800 67.71 16.56 -5.20
N GLN A 801 68.76 15.85 -4.76
CA GLN A 801 68.96 14.41 -5.01
C GLN A 801 67.79 13.50 -4.60
N ASP A 802 66.92 13.99 -3.71
CA ASP A 802 65.76 13.28 -3.17
C ASP A 802 64.46 13.53 -3.97
N HIS A 803 64.52 14.22 -5.11
CA HIS A 803 63.31 14.58 -5.87
C HIS A 803 62.75 13.40 -6.67
N LYS A 804 61.46 13.07 -6.48
CA LYS A 804 60.78 11.90 -7.13
C LYS A 804 60.95 11.86 -8.65
N THR A 805 60.85 13.02 -9.31
CA THR A 805 61.03 13.13 -10.77
C THR A 805 62.43 12.76 -11.22
N GLN A 806 63.45 13.08 -10.41
CA GLN A 806 64.84 12.72 -10.71
C GLN A 806 65.05 11.21 -10.61
N LEU A 807 64.52 10.57 -9.55
CA LEU A 807 64.57 9.11 -9.39
C LEU A 807 63.88 8.39 -10.56
N ALA A 808 62.75 8.91 -11.05
CA ALA A 808 62.04 8.34 -12.20
C ALA A 808 62.85 8.44 -13.50
N SER A 809 63.50 9.59 -13.75
CA SER A 809 64.37 9.76 -14.92
C SER A 809 65.63 8.91 -14.84
N GLN A 810 66.25 8.78 -13.66
CA GLN A 810 67.41 7.91 -13.43
C GLN A 810 67.08 6.43 -13.58
N LEU A 811 65.94 5.98 -13.05
CA LEU A 811 65.43 4.63 -13.28
C LEU A 811 65.30 4.34 -14.78
N ARG A 812 64.71 5.27 -15.53
CA ARG A 812 64.54 5.09 -16.97
C ARG A 812 65.87 5.08 -17.73
N LEU A 813 66.84 5.89 -17.31
CA LEU A 813 68.21 5.88 -17.84
C LEU A 813 68.92 4.55 -17.56
N ALA A 814 68.79 4.00 -16.35
CA ALA A 814 69.36 2.70 -16.02
C ALA A 814 68.79 1.57 -16.89
N VAL A 815 67.47 1.59 -17.14
CA VAL A 815 66.82 0.64 -18.08
C VAL A 815 67.37 0.82 -19.50
N ALA A 816 67.61 2.06 -19.95
CA ALA A 816 68.21 2.33 -21.25
C ALA A 816 69.65 1.82 -21.36
N TYR A 817 70.48 2.03 -20.32
CA TYR A 817 71.82 1.46 -20.26
C TYR A 817 71.81 -0.06 -20.29
N ALA A 818 70.89 -0.70 -19.55
CA ALA A 818 70.76 -2.15 -19.57
C ALA A 818 70.36 -2.67 -20.96
N ALA A 819 69.45 -1.99 -21.67
CA ALA A 819 69.07 -2.32 -23.04
C ALA A 819 70.21 -2.12 -24.05
N ASN A 820 71.15 -1.21 -23.77
CA ASN A 820 72.34 -0.96 -24.56
C ASN A 820 73.56 -1.82 -24.14
N GLU A 821 73.34 -2.90 -23.38
CA GLU A 821 74.38 -3.80 -22.85
C GLU A 821 75.40 -3.14 -21.89
N GLN A 822 75.12 -1.92 -21.40
CA GLN A 822 75.91 -1.21 -20.39
C GLN A 822 75.46 -1.62 -18.98
N ILE A 823 75.61 -2.91 -18.68
CA ILE A 823 75.03 -3.55 -17.49
C ILE A 823 75.60 -2.98 -16.18
N ASN A 824 76.89 -2.66 -16.12
CA ASN A 824 77.52 -2.17 -14.88
C ASN A 824 77.03 -0.76 -14.52
N GLU A 825 76.95 0.12 -15.52
CA GLU A 825 76.45 1.49 -15.39
C GLU A 825 74.97 1.47 -14.98
N ALA A 826 74.18 0.55 -15.53
CA ALA A 826 72.79 0.34 -15.16
C ALA A 826 72.64 -0.11 -13.69
N ILE A 827 73.47 -1.06 -13.22
CA ILE A 827 73.47 -1.52 -11.83
C ILE A 827 73.83 -0.38 -10.88
N GLU A 828 74.94 0.33 -11.13
CA GLU A 828 75.41 1.40 -10.24
C GLU A 828 74.34 2.49 -10.08
N LEU A 829 73.74 2.92 -11.19
CA LEU A 829 72.70 3.95 -11.18
C LEU A 829 71.44 3.48 -10.45
N LEU A 830 71.03 2.22 -10.65
CA LEU A 830 69.79 1.72 -10.10
C LEU A 830 69.89 1.33 -8.62
N GLU A 831 71.05 0.83 -8.17
CA GLU A 831 71.35 0.68 -6.74
C GLU A 831 71.28 2.03 -6.01
N HIS A 832 71.81 3.09 -6.64
CA HIS A 832 71.70 4.45 -6.13
C HIS A 832 70.24 4.91 -6.02
N VAL A 833 69.42 4.69 -7.07
CA VAL A 833 67.98 5.03 -7.07
C VAL A 833 67.22 4.26 -5.99
N VAL A 834 67.42 2.95 -5.85
CA VAL A 834 66.75 2.11 -4.84
C VAL A 834 67.15 2.55 -3.43
N LYS A 835 68.41 2.91 -3.21
CA LYS A 835 68.92 3.36 -1.90
C LYS A 835 68.33 4.70 -1.49
N ILE A 836 68.33 5.71 -2.37
CA ILE A 836 67.72 7.01 -2.08
C ILE A 836 66.20 6.85 -1.95
N GLY A 837 65.57 6.12 -2.87
CA GLY A 837 64.15 5.84 -2.83
C GLY A 837 63.72 5.17 -1.52
N ALA A 838 64.52 4.26 -0.94
CA ALA A 838 64.23 3.67 0.36
C ALA A 838 64.24 4.66 1.54
N THR A 839 64.91 5.82 1.38
CA THR A 839 64.91 6.90 2.39
C THR A 839 63.81 7.93 2.21
N VAL A 840 63.32 8.12 0.97
CA VAL A 840 62.41 9.23 0.61
C VAL A 840 60.99 8.74 0.28
N LEU A 841 60.85 7.52 -0.23
CA LEU A 841 59.58 6.91 -0.64
C LEU A 841 59.15 5.85 0.38
N SER A 842 57.85 5.68 0.54
CA SER A 842 57.30 4.56 1.30
C SER A 842 57.62 3.23 0.60
N GLN A 843 57.70 2.14 1.36
CA GLN A 843 58.08 0.82 0.82
C GLN A 843 57.07 0.27 -0.20
N ASP A 844 55.83 0.72 -0.13
CA ASP A 844 54.72 0.38 -1.03
C ASP A 844 54.60 1.33 -2.24
N ASN A 845 55.47 2.34 -2.37
CA ASN A 845 55.45 3.26 -3.49
C ASN A 845 55.76 2.55 -4.82
N LEU A 846 54.93 2.76 -5.84
CA LEU A 846 55.08 2.12 -7.16
C LEU A 846 56.46 2.37 -7.81
N LEU A 847 57.05 3.55 -7.64
CA LEU A 847 58.38 3.86 -8.19
C LEU A 847 59.49 3.10 -7.46
N GLN A 848 59.35 2.90 -6.15
CA GLN A 848 60.30 2.11 -5.35
C GLN A 848 60.21 0.63 -5.72
N LEU A 849 59.00 0.09 -5.84
CA LEU A 849 58.79 -1.30 -6.25
C LEU A 849 59.26 -1.55 -7.69
N GLN A 850 59.05 -0.60 -8.60
CA GLN A 850 59.51 -0.70 -9.98
C GLN A 850 61.04 -0.66 -10.06
N SER A 851 61.71 0.25 -9.35
CA SER A 851 63.18 0.31 -9.35
C SER A 851 63.83 -0.96 -8.79
N GLN A 852 63.25 -1.55 -7.74
CA GLN A 852 63.69 -2.85 -7.21
C GLN A 852 63.45 -4.00 -8.21
N TYR A 853 62.30 -4.01 -8.89
CA TYR A 853 62.00 -5.00 -9.92
C TYR A 853 63.00 -4.93 -11.08
N GLU A 854 63.27 -3.74 -11.62
CA GLU A 854 64.24 -3.59 -12.71
C GLU A 854 65.66 -3.93 -12.26
N LEU A 855 66.03 -3.65 -11.00
CA LEU A 855 67.33 -4.02 -10.46
C LEU A 855 67.49 -5.54 -10.38
N ALA A 856 66.44 -6.26 -9.99
CA ALA A 856 66.47 -7.71 -10.00
C ALA A 856 66.63 -8.29 -11.41
N ARG A 857 65.95 -7.71 -12.42
CA ARG A 857 66.13 -8.11 -13.83
C ARG A 857 67.54 -7.87 -14.33
N ILE A 858 68.15 -6.74 -13.96
CA ILE A 858 69.53 -6.43 -14.37
C ILE A 858 70.53 -7.33 -13.62
N TYR A 859 70.30 -7.64 -12.34
CA TYR A 859 71.08 -8.64 -11.60
C TYR A 859 70.99 -10.04 -12.24
N GLU A 860 69.81 -10.45 -12.70
CA GLU A 860 69.64 -11.70 -13.46
C GLU A 860 70.51 -11.69 -14.72
N ALA A 861 70.43 -10.63 -15.52
CA ALA A 861 71.23 -10.47 -16.74
C ALA A 861 72.74 -10.49 -16.46
N ASN A 862 73.16 -9.98 -15.30
CA ASN A 862 74.56 -10.01 -14.84
C ASN A 862 74.97 -11.33 -14.16
N GLY A 863 74.05 -12.31 -14.04
CA GLY A 863 74.31 -13.61 -13.41
C GLY A 863 74.24 -13.63 -11.87
N GLN A 864 73.82 -12.54 -11.23
CA GLN A 864 73.60 -12.41 -9.79
C GLN A 864 72.19 -12.91 -9.40
N VAL A 865 71.93 -14.18 -9.71
CA VAL A 865 70.59 -14.80 -9.60
C VAL A 865 70.06 -14.81 -8.16
N LYS A 866 70.94 -14.96 -7.16
CA LYS A 866 70.52 -15.02 -5.74
C LYS A 866 70.05 -13.66 -5.23
N GLU A 867 70.76 -12.61 -5.62
CA GLU A 867 70.44 -11.22 -5.32
C GLU A 867 69.14 -10.81 -6.02
N ALA A 868 68.95 -11.23 -7.28
CA ALA A 868 67.71 -11.03 -8.03
C ALA A 868 66.50 -11.70 -7.35
N ILE A 869 66.63 -12.96 -6.90
CA ILE A 869 65.58 -13.68 -6.18
C ILE A 869 65.21 -12.95 -4.88
N ALA A 870 66.19 -12.61 -4.05
CA ALA A 870 65.94 -11.95 -2.77
C ALA A 870 65.18 -10.62 -2.93
N LEU A 871 65.51 -9.85 -3.98
CA LEU A 871 64.86 -8.58 -4.25
C LEU A 871 63.44 -8.77 -4.81
N LEU A 872 63.22 -9.73 -5.71
CA LEU A 872 61.89 -10.02 -6.25
C LEU A 872 60.94 -10.68 -5.24
N GLU A 873 61.44 -11.52 -4.33
CA GLU A 873 60.66 -12.02 -3.19
C GLU A 873 60.15 -10.87 -2.32
N HIS A 874 61.02 -9.90 -2.04
CA HIS A 874 60.67 -8.70 -1.29
C HIS A 874 59.60 -7.86 -2.01
N VAL A 875 59.80 -7.58 -3.30
CA VAL A 875 58.83 -6.83 -4.13
C VAL A 875 57.49 -7.55 -4.22
N ALA A 876 57.48 -8.85 -4.50
CA ALA A 876 56.26 -9.64 -4.65
C ALA A 876 55.45 -9.69 -3.33
N LYS A 877 56.14 -9.80 -2.19
CA LYS A 877 55.50 -9.78 -0.87
C LYS A 877 54.83 -8.45 -0.54
N ILE A 878 55.49 -7.32 -0.86
CA ILE A 878 54.89 -6.00 -0.65
C ILE A 878 53.73 -5.78 -1.62
N GLN A 879 53.88 -6.15 -2.90
CA GLN A 879 52.81 -6.04 -3.89
C GLN A 879 51.59 -6.88 -3.52
N GLU A 880 51.76 -8.07 -2.94
CA GLU A 880 50.65 -8.90 -2.46
C GLU A 880 49.83 -8.24 -1.33
N ILE A 881 50.45 -7.36 -0.55
CA ILE A 881 49.78 -6.61 0.52
C ILE A 881 49.21 -5.28 -0.01
N ALA A 882 49.93 -4.61 -0.91
CA ALA A 882 49.64 -3.24 -1.31
C ALA A 882 48.74 -3.09 -2.56
N LEU A 883 48.70 -4.11 -3.44
CA LEU A 883 47.97 -4.06 -4.72
C LEU A 883 46.78 -5.03 -4.73
N PRO A 884 45.69 -4.71 -5.46
CA PRO A 884 44.58 -5.65 -5.64
C PRO A 884 45.04 -6.97 -6.26
N HIS A 885 44.42 -8.07 -5.83
CA HIS A 885 44.59 -9.37 -6.46
C HIS A 885 44.28 -9.23 -7.97
N ASN A 886 45.27 -9.54 -8.83
CA ASN A 886 45.28 -9.40 -10.30
C ASN A 886 45.84 -8.10 -10.88
N HIS A 887 46.54 -7.29 -10.09
CA HIS A 887 47.28 -6.15 -10.65
C HIS A 887 48.39 -6.61 -11.63
N PRO A 888 48.53 -6.01 -12.83
CA PRO A 888 49.52 -6.44 -13.83
C PRO A 888 50.96 -6.54 -13.30
N LEU A 889 51.38 -5.56 -12.49
CA LEU A 889 52.72 -5.56 -11.86
C LEU A 889 52.94 -6.72 -10.88
N GLN A 890 51.89 -7.19 -10.21
CA GLN A 890 51.99 -8.35 -9.31
C GLN A 890 52.22 -9.62 -10.13
N LEU A 891 51.47 -9.80 -11.22
CA LEU A 891 51.63 -10.94 -12.12
C LEU A 891 53.00 -10.96 -12.80
N LEU A 892 53.50 -9.80 -13.26
CA LEU A 892 54.83 -9.67 -13.86
C LEU A 892 55.95 -10.04 -12.89
N SER A 893 55.90 -9.52 -11.65
CA SER A 893 56.89 -9.81 -10.62
C SER A 893 56.88 -11.28 -10.22
N GLN A 894 55.70 -11.88 -10.07
CA GLN A 894 55.56 -13.31 -9.74
C GLN A 894 56.03 -14.22 -10.88
N ARG A 895 55.72 -13.90 -12.15
CA ARG A 895 56.23 -14.65 -13.32
C ARG A 895 57.76 -14.58 -13.43
N SER A 896 58.32 -13.39 -13.20
CA SER A 896 59.78 -13.20 -13.19
C SER A 896 60.44 -13.98 -12.05
N LEU A 897 59.85 -13.94 -10.85
CA LEU A 897 60.32 -14.72 -9.70
C LEU A 897 60.25 -16.24 -9.95
N ALA A 898 59.16 -16.74 -10.56
CA ALA A 898 59.04 -18.14 -10.94
C ALA A 898 60.11 -18.58 -11.94
N THR A 899 60.46 -17.69 -12.88
CA THR A 899 61.52 -17.91 -13.87
C THR A 899 62.88 -18.01 -13.18
N LEU A 900 63.18 -17.10 -12.26
CA LEU A 900 64.41 -17.11 -11.47
C LEU A 900 64.53 -18.35 -10.57
N TYR A 901 63.45 -18.77 -9.90
CA TYR A 901 63.46 -20.02 -9.14
C TYR A 901 63.79 -21.22 -10.01
N LYS A 902 63.28 -21.27 -11.25
CA LYS A 902 63.61 -22.32 -12.21
C LYS A 902 65.09 -22.28 -12.60
N VAL A 903 65.64 -21.10 -12.87
CA VAL A 903 67.07 -20.91 -13.20
C VAL A 903 67.97 -21.29 -12.03
N ASN A 904 67.55 -21.02 -10.79
CA ASN A 904 68.28 -21.34 -9.56
C ASN A 904 68.08 -22.79 -9.07
N GLY A 905 67.30 -23.61 -9.78
CA GLY A 905 67.05 -25.02 -9.44
C GLY A 905 65.98 -25.27 -8.36
N GLN A 906 65.27 -24.22 -7.92
CA GLN A 906 64.15 -24.26 -6.97
C GLN A 906 62.83 -24.59 -7.68
N ILE A 907 62.76 -25.79 -8.28
CA ILE A 907 61.63 -26.21 -9.13
C ILE A 907 60.31 -26.30 -8.34
N GLY A 908 60.37 -26.70 -7.06
CA GLY A 908 59.18 -26.81 -6.21
C GLY A 908 58.51 -25.45 -6.00
N GLU A 909 59.28 -24.43 -5.66
CA GLU A 909 58.83 -23.06 -5.45
C GLU A 909 58.33 -22.42 -6.75
N ALA A 910 59.03 -22.66 -7.87
CA ALA A 910 58.59 -22.21 -9.20
C ALA A 910 57.22 -22.78 -9.59
N THR A 911 57.02 -24.09 -9.41
CA THR A 911 55.75 -24.75 -9.77
C THR A 911 54.59 -24.30 -8.88
N ALA A 912 54.82 -24.14 -7.57
CA ALA A 912 53.81 -23.63 -6.65
C ALA A 912 53.37 -22.20 -6.99
N LEU A 913 54.32 -21.32 -7.35
CA LEU A 913 54.02 -19.95 -7.73
C LEU A 913 53.28 -19.87 -9.07
N MET A 914 53.67 -20.69 -10.06
CA MET A 914 52.98 -20.76 -11.35
C MET A 914 51.54 -21.29 -11.24
N ALA A 915 51.29 -22.28 -10.36
CA ALA A 915 49.95 -22.76 -10.08
C ALA A 915 49.08 -21.66 -9.45
N LYS A 916 49.63 -20.90 -8.50
CA LYS A 916 48.95 -19.73 -7.90
C LYS A 916 48.60 -18.67 -8.95
N ILE A 917 49.52 -18.38 -9.88
CA ILE A 917 49.26 -17.44 -10.99
C ILE A 917 48.09 -17.92 -11.86
N GLN A 918 48.07 -19.20 -12.25
CA GLN A 918 47.01 -19.79 -13.10
C GLN A 918 45.62 -19.76 -12.44
N GLU A 919 45.53 -19.99 -11.13
CA GLU A 919 44.26 -19.88 -10.40
C GLU A 919 43.74 -18.43 -10.31
N THR A 920 44.66 -17.45 -10.35
CA THR A 920 44.31 -16.02 -10.24
C THR A 920 44.06 -15.30 -11.56
N THR A 921 44.58 -15.81 -12.68
CA THR A 921 44.39 -15.20 -14.02
C THR A 921 43.12 -15.73 -14.71
N PRO A 922 42.10 -14.89 -14.99
CA PRO A 922 41.04 -15.25 -15.94
C PRO A 922 41.64 -15.38 -17.36
N ASP A 923 41.07 -16.28 -18.18
CA ASP A 923 41.55 -16.77 -19.50
C ASP A 923 41.90 -15.73 -20.60
N ASN A 924 41.99 -14.44 -20.31
CA ASN A 924 42.11 -13.36 -21.32
C ASN A 924 43.33 -12.42 -21.15
N LEU A 925 44.36 -12.79 -20.39
CA LEU A 925 45.60 -12.00 -20.23
C LEU A 925 46.83 -12.75 -20.73
N ASP A 926 46.81 -13.14 -22.00
CA ASP A 926 48.02 -13.55 -22.73
C ASP A 926 48.54 -12.42 -23.62
N SER A 927 49.85 -12.16 -23.46
CA SER A 927 50.73 -11.31 -24.27
C SER A 927 50.35 -9.82 -24.43
N ASN A 928 51.06 -8.94 -23.71
CA ASN A 928 51.56 -7.62 -24.17
C ASN A 928 51.87 -6.67 -23.00
N PHE A 929 52.74 -7.09 -22.08
CA PHE A 929 53.45 -6.16 -21.22
C PHE A 929 54.93 -6.57 -21.23
N ALA A 930 55.64 -6.04 -22.21
CA ALA A 930 57.09 -5.94 -22.24
C ALA A 930 57.44 -4.47 -21.96
#